data_AF-A0AAD8ZVJ3-F1
#
_entry.id   AF-A0AAD8ZVJ3-F1
#
_cell.length_a   1.000
_cell.length_b   1.000
_cell.length_c   1.000
_cell.angle_alpha   90.00
_cell.angle_beta   90.00
_cell.angle_gamma   90.00
#
_symmetry.space_group_name_H-M   'P 1'
#
loop_
_entity.id
_entity.type
_entity.pdbx_description
1 polymer ?
#
loop_
_entity_poly.entity_id
_entity_poly.type
_entity_poly.pdbx_seq_one_letter_code
_entity_poly.pdbx_strand_id
1 'polypeptide(L)'
;MADIEILEDRDKLKRGLVKVLECVATISSAAAVVNPIFGVAGSLLRVVLHHVDDEDIQTLKREFSSVNRGLDEISRRNRDALLQIKKETLDGQYSRIEENLRSQFRKFMEVVEAKPEHRERKKADFEESYANDLGDQNLHSLYEGVMGKPKLFSRPILEVYMSHSGGDRQVMEHLCTRLTYLFCIGLIALMGYAATIGDDEEGLSEEWAEKMEKVQERMQEVLRSCKVSNLTYVHKNKAMGLSLSLILSSWLACVSRLCMSSMPSPLEKVVAQKKEAIEAVMELFERGAEVLASTVGELLPLCEAAAPVLRLALDNVQSKEVFYVKEQFVTVRNKLEVLSSELEDIDHEIKKGCLDSQYFTVEENLCNQFRKYLDILEAKPQFREVKTRLFLDHFKKTGGEKNLHILYDALMGNSTFGGSVLEVVDKYEARTRRVLEDFCVRMKELFCLGLIALLGNYALTQDEDTEQEKISEWSKKIQEVETKMKAAVEECVQSFAEQARLDVQRLLREKEGGSLQDKAKELLHFLARKYDWLRWSVRIVSQSGSSYQKWRAGENFQHVAGQNWFDDANVVVSYSSNPQPVPKESVQQLMDGPAKKGNAKFVVETLEKNLPGFVVHAISRHKESYAAWNFPEDCHHWERHKNKILPVKISL
;
A
#
# COMPACT_ATOMS: atom_id res chain seq x y z
N MET A 1 -11.78 51.83 -11.65
CA MET A 1 -11.97 50.39 -11.93
C MET A 1 -10.67 49.66 -11.62
N ALA A 2 -9.61 49.82 -12.40
CA ALA A 2 -8.30 49.17 -12.12
C ALA A 2 -7.82 49.30 -10.65
N ASP A 3 -7.83 50.51 -10.07
CA ASP A 3 -7.39 50.71 -8.67
C ASP A 3 -8.28 50.00 -7.62
N ILE A 4 -9.51 49.63 -7.98
CA ILE A 4 -10.45 48.91 -7.10
C ILE A 4 -10.20 47.40 -7.20
N GLU A 5 -10.03 46.87 -8.41
CA GLU A 5 -9.69 45.45 -8.64
C GLU A 5 -8.34 45.08 -7.98
N ILE A 6 -7.33 45.95 -8.08
CA ILE A 6 -6.01 45.77 -7.43
C ILE A 6 -6.12 45.74 -5.90
N LEU A 7 -7.09 46.47 -5.33
CA LEU A 7 -7.35 46.51 -3.88
C LEU A 7 -8.10 45.26 -3.41
N GLU A 8 -9.13 44.83 -4.15
CA GLU A 8 -9.88 43.60 -3.83
C GLU A 8 -8.99 42.35 -3.88
N ASP A 9 -8.12 42.22 -4.89
CA ASP A 9 -7.20 41.08 -4.99
C ASP A 9 -6.11 41.12 -3.91
N ARG A 10 -5.67 42.31 -3.47
CA ARG A 10 -4.80 42.43 -2.29
C ARG A 10 -5.49 41.90 -1.03
N ASP A 11 -6.76 42.21 -0.85
CA ASP A 11 -7.51 41.82 0.36
C ASP A 11 -7.92 40.34 0.34
N LYS A 12 -8.21 39.76 -0.82
CA LYS A 12 -8.39 38.29 -0.95
C LYS A 12 -7.11 37.56 -0.57
N LEU A 13 -5.97 37.95 -1.16
CA LEU A 13 -4.69 37.31 -0.90
C LEU A 13 -4.22 37.49 0.55
N LYS A 14 -4.53 38.63 1.19
CA LYS A 14 -4.37 38.82 2.65
C LYS A 14 -5.26 37.87 3.47
N ARG A 15 -6.55 37.71 3.13
CA ARG A 15 -7.47 36.78 3.84
C ARG A 15 -7.05 35.32 3.71
N GLY A 16 -6.64 34.89 2.51
CA GLY A 16 -6.08 33.56 2.30
C GLY A 16 -4.82 33.32 3.14
N LEU A 17 -3.90 34.30 3.18
CA LEU A 17 -2.72 34.26 4.04
C LEU A 17 -3.08 34.19 5.54
N VAL A 18 -4.11 34.91 6.01
CA VAL A 18 -4.59 34.80 7.40
C VAL A 18 -5.05 33.38 7.72
N LYS A 19 -5.94 32.78 6.90
CA LYS A 19 -6.41 31.40 7.09
C LYS A 19 -5.26 30.38 7.13
N VAL A 20 -4.26 30.54 6.26
CA VAL A 20 -3.04 29.73 6.29
C VAL A 20 -2.32 29.86 7.62
N LEU A 21 -2.12 31.09 8.09
CA LEU A 21 -1.36 31.34 9.31
C LEU A 21 -2.12 30.82 10.55
N GLU A 22 -3.45 30.76 10.53
CA GLU A 22 -4.25 30.09 11.59
C GLU A 22 -3.97 28.57 11.61
N CYS A 23 -3.98 27.92 10.44
CA CYS A 23 -3.64 26.50 10.31
C CYS A 23 -2.17 26.25 10.75
N VAL A 24 -1.22 27.01 10.21
CA VAL A 24 0.22 26.90 10.53
C VAL A 24 0.52 27.27 11.99
N ALA A 25 -0.19 28.21 12.61
CA ALA A 25 -0.04 28.53 14.03
C ALA A 25 -0.52 27.40 14.93
N THR A 26 -1.64 26.75 14.57
CA THR A 26 -2.18 25.58 15.27
C THR A 26 -1.13 24.46 15.26
N ILE A 27 -0.61 24.12 14.08
CA ILE A 27 0.44 23.11 13.90
C ILE A 27 1.74 23.49 14.64
N SER A 28 2.21 24.73 14.50
CA SER A 28 3.43 25.21 15.16
C SER A 28 3.32 25.15 16.68
N SER A 29 2.15 25.44 17.24
CA SER A 29 1.90 25.37 18.68
C SER A 29 1.98 23.95 19.24
N ALA A 30 1.74 22.93 18.41
CA ALA A 30 1.83 21.53 18.79
C ALA A 30 3.19 20.91 18.43
N ALA A 31 3.84 21.35 17.35
CA ALA A 31 5.24 21.05 17.04
C ALA A 31 6.21 21.64 18.09
N ALA A 32 5.78 22.64 18.86
CA ALA A 32 6.49 23.17 20.03
C ALA A 32 6.88 22.10 21.07
N VAL A 33 6.11 21.00 21.15
CA VAL A 33 6.38 19.84 22.02
C VAL A 33 7.60 19.04 21.54
N VAL A 34 7.95 19.14 20.26
CA VAL A 34 9.09 18.46 19.63
C VAL A 34 10.32 19.38 19.58
N ASN A 35 10.14 20.68 19.31
CA ASN A 35 11.23 21.66 19.34
C ASN A 35 10.72 23.04 19.79
N PRO A 36 11.26 23.63 20.88
CA PRO A 36 10.83 24.93 21.40
C PRO A 36 10.80 26.09 20.40
N ILE A 37 11.60 26.03 19.32
CA ILE A 37 11.63 27.04 18.25
C ILE A 37 10.23 27.18 17.60
N PHE A 38 9.46 26.09 17.47
CA PHE A 38 8.11 26.13 16.93
C PHE A 38 7.09 26.75 17.89
N GLY A 39 7.31 26.67 19.20
CA GLY A 39 6.47 27.36 20.19
C GLY A 39 6.62 28.88 20.12
N VAL A 40 7.84 29.35 19.83
CA VAL A 40 8.11 30.77 19.57
C VAL A 40 7.47 31.20 18.25
N ALA A 41 7.67 30.45 17.17
CA ALA A 41 7.04 30.72 15.86
C ALA A 41 5.50 30.73 15.94
N GLY A 42 4.87 29.71 16.56
CA GLY A 42 3.42 29.62 16.75
C GLY A 42 2.82 30.65 17.72
N SER A 43 3.66 31.32 18.52
CA SER A 43 3.23 32.45 19.35
C SER A 43 3.32 33.76 18.57
N LEU A 44 4.41 33.99 17.82
CA LEU A 44 4.56 35.12 16.90
C LEU A 44 3.50 35.12 15.78
N LEU A 45 3.23 33.95 15.19
CA LEU A 45 2.15 33.75 14.23
C LEU A 45 0.79 34.21 14.78
N ARG A 46 0.47 33.88 16.05
CA ARG A 46 -0.77 34.32 16.71
C ARG A 46 -0.83 35.81 17.02
N VAL A 47 0.33 36.45 17.28
CA VAL A 47 0.38 37.91 17.42
C VAL A 47 0.10 38.59 16.07
N VAL A 48 0.77 38.14 15.01
CA VAL A 48 0.59 38.61 13.62
C VAL A 48 -0.87 38.44 13.16
N LEU A 49 -1.48 37.27 13.40
CA LEU A 49 -2.87 36.99 13.03
C LEU A 49 -3.90 38.00 13.55
N HIS A 50 -3.61 38.66 14.68
CA HIS A 50 -4.52 39.64 15.25
C HIS A 50 -4.33 41.08 14.74
N HIS A 51 -3.25 41.39 14.01
CA HIS A 51 -2.90 42.78 13.63
C HIS A 51 -2.41 43.01 12.19
N VAL A 52 -2.39 41.98 11.31
CA VAL A 52 -1.79 41.96 9.95
C VAL A 52 -1.78 43.30 9.19
N ASP A 53 -0.74 44.09 9.41
CA ASP A 53 -0.28 45.16 8.53
C ASP A 53 0.89 44.69 7.64
N ASP A 54 1.53 45.60 6.92
CA ASP A 54 2.64 45.24 6.04
C ASP A 54 3.97 45.03 6.81
N GLU A 55 4.08 45.46 8.08
CA GLU A 55 5.26 45.26 8.94
C GLU A 55 5.25 43.86 9.57
N ASP A 56 4.08 43.36 9.97
CA ASP A 56 3.86 41.98 10.42
C ASP A 56 4.29 40.95 9.36
N ILE A 57 3.94 41.19 8.08
CA ILE A 57 4.33 40.34 6.94
C ILE A 57 5.86 40.31 6.77
N GLN A 58 6.55 41.44 6.97
CA GLN A 58 8.02 41.50 6.91
C GLN A 58 8.71 40.86 8.12
N THR A 59 8.06 40.82 9.27
CA THR A 59 8.54 40.10 10.46
C THR A 59 8.41 38.59 10.25
N LEU A 60 7.26 38.13 9.78
CA LEU A 60 7.01 36.74 9.39
C LEU A 60 8.04 36.22 8.37
N LYS A 61 8.32 37.01 7.32
CA LYS A 61 9.32 36.70 6.29
C LYS A 61 10.73 36.47 6.86
N ARG A 62 11.17 37.29 7.83
CA ARG A 62 12.49 37.17 8.46
C ARG A 62 12.63 35.87 9.26
N GLU A 63 11.59 35.50 10.01
CA GLU A 63 11.60 34.27 10.82
C GLU A 63 11.60 33.01 9.95
N PHE A 64 10.74 32.92 8.92
CA PHE A 64 10.75 31.79 7.98
C PHE A 64 12.10 31.63 7.26
N SER A 65 12.74 32.75 6.89
CA SER A 65 14.09 32.73 6.28
C SER A 65 15.16 32.19 7.25
N SER A 66 15.03 32.48 8.54
CA SER A 66 15.93 31.96 9.58
C SER A 66 15.75 30.46 9.79
N VAL A 67 14.50 29.99 9.83
CA VAL A 67 14.13 28.57 9.96
C VAL A 67 14.63 27.75 8.77
N ASN A 68 14.44 28.21 7.53
CA ASN A 68 14.93 27.50 6.33
C ASN A 68 16.46 27.27 6.40
N ARG A 69 17.22 28.30 6.76
CA ARG A 69 18.69 28.21 6.86
C ARG A 69 19.15 27.19 7.91
N GLY A 70 18.47 27.12 9.07
CA GLY A 70 18.77 26.12 10.10
C GLY A 70 18.49 24.68 9.63
N LEU A 71 17.42 24.49 8.85
CA LEU A 71 17.04 23.20 8.30
C LEU A 71 17.99 22.69 7.21
N ASP A 72 18.44 23.56 6.31
CA ASP A 72 19.43 23.22 5.28
C ASP A 72 20.76 22.74 5.92
N GLU A 73 21.17 23.35 7.04
CA GLU A 73 22.39 22.97 7.75
C GLU A 73 22.27 21.61 8.47
N ILE A 74 21.09 21.28 9.00
CA ILE A 74 20.77 19.97 9.58
C ILE A 74 20.76 18.88 8.50
N SER A 75 20.08 19.14 7.38
CA SER A 75 19.95 18.19 6.24
C SER A 75 21.31 17.75 5.67
N ARG A 76 22.32 18.63 5.74
CA ARG A 76 23.70 18.35 5.32
C ARG A 76 24.42 17.29 6.16
N ARG A 77 24.04 17.05 7.42
CA ARG A 77 24.80 16.19 8.36
C ARG A 77 24.49 14.68 8.30
N ASN A 78 23.38 14.26 7.71
CA ASN A 78 22.82 12.90 7.86
C ASN A 78 23.20 11.90 6.73
N ARG A 79 24.39 11.97 6.10
CA ARG A 79 24.54 11.50 4.70
C ARG A 79 25.61 10.44 4.37
N ASP A 80 26.02 9.56 5.30
CA ASP A 80 27.10 8.58 5.05
C ASP A 80 26.74 7.07 5.22
N ALA A 81 26.95 6.32 4.13
CA ALA A 81 27.29 4.89 3.96
C ALA A 81 26.24 3.75 4.11
N LEU A 82 26.12 2.94 3.03
CA LEU A 82 25.44 1.63 2.82
C LEU A 82 23.96 1.48 3.24
N LEU A 83 23.61 1.79 4.50
CA LEU A 83 22.24 2.17 4.89
C LEU A 83 21.73 3.35 4.05
N GLN A 84 22.68 4.12 3.53
CA GLN A 84 22.56 5.12 2.49
C GLN A 84 21.66 4.73 1.31
N ILE A 85 21.62 3.48 0.82
CA ILE A 85 20.90 3.17 -0.44
C ILE A 85 19.39 3.38 -0.29
N LYS A 86 18.74 2.82 0.74
CA LYS A 86 17.32 3.06 1.05
C LYS A 86 17.03 4.55 1.23
N LYS A 87 17.96 5.26 1.88
CA LYS A 87 17.86 6.69 2.11
C LYS A 87 18.06 7.49 0.82
N GLU A 88 18.90 7.07 -0.11
CA GLU A 88 19.11 7.68 -1.43
C GLU A 88 17.95 7.39 -2.40
N THR A 89 17.31 6.22 -2.32
CA THR A 89 16.06 5.94 -3.02
C THR A 89 14.94 6.85 -2.51
N LEU A 90 14.76 6.95 -1.18
CA LEU A 90 13.73 7.79 -0.58
C LEU A 90 14.00 9.29 -0.75
N ASP A 91 15.23 9.74 -0.45
CA ASP A 91 15.67 11.12 -0.70
C ASP A 91 15.60 11.40 -2.21
N GLY A 92 15.83 10.43 -3.10
CA GLY A 92 15.61 10.54 -4.54
C GLY A 92 14.13 10.74 -4.93
N GLN A 93 13.23 9.94 -4.37
CA GLN A 93 11.78 10.06 -4.57
C GLN A 93 11.23 11.42 -4.06
N TYR A 94 11.64 11.85 -2.85
CA TYR A 94 11.10 13.04 -2.19
C TYR A 94 11.91 14.32 -2.37
N SER A 95 13.13 14.28 -2.89
CA SER A 95 13.93 15.48 -3.23
C SER A 95 13.20 16.36 -4.24
N ARG A 96 12.67 15.78 -5.32
CA ARG A 96 11.91 16.53 -6.32
C ARG A 96 10.62 17.14 -5.74
N ILE A 97 9.96 16.43 -4.83
CA ILE A 97 8.81 16.94 -4.06
C ILE A 97 9.23 18.16 -3.22
N GLU A 98 10.35 18.07 -2.50
CA GLU A 98 10.89 19.19 -1.70
C GLU A 98 11.36 20.38 -2.57
N GLU A 99 12.02 20.12 -3.70
CA GLU A 99 12.43 21.15 -4.66
C GLU A 99 11.23 21.89 -5.24
N ASN A 100 10.18 21.16 -5.63
CA ASN A 100 8.91 21.73 -6.10
C ASN A 100 8.24 22.58 -5.00
N LEU A 101 8.07 22.06 -3.78
CA LEU A 101 7.46 22.82 -2.66
C LEU A 101 8.26 24.11 -2.34
N ARG A 102 9.60 24.04 -2.37
CA ARG A 102 10.48 25.22 -2.21
C ARG A 102 10.37 26.19 -3.39
N SER A 103 10.17 25.71 -4.61
CA SER A 103 9.94 26.52 -5.82
C SER A 103 8.62 27.26 -5.75
N GLN A 104 7.53 26.53 -5.49
CA GLN A 104 6.16 27.01 -5.32
C GLN A 104 6.08 28.12 -4.27
N PHE A 105 6.63 27.89 -3.07
CA PHE A 105 6.66 28.90 -2.01
C PHE A 105 7.49 30.13 -2.39
N ARG A 106 8.66 29.95 -3.02
CA ARG A 106 9.48 31.08 -3.51
C ARG A 106 8.72 31.92 -4.52
N LYS A 107 7.98 31.29 -5.44
CA LYS A 107 7.17 31.97 -6.44
C LYS A 107 5.98 32.69 -5.84
N PHE A 108 5.31 32.11 -4.85
CA PHE A 108 4.28 32.82 -4.09
C PHE A 108 4.85 34.07 -3.40
N MET A 109 6.02 33.98 -2.78
CA MET A 109 6.69 35.13 -2.16
C MET A 109 7.05 36.22 -3.19
N GLU A 110 7.39 35.88 -4.44
CA GLU A 110 7.54 36.89 -5.51
C GLU A 110 6.24 37.68 -5.78
N VAL A 111 5.05 37.10 -5.57
CA VAL A 111 3.74 37.79 -5.70
C VAL A 111 3.46 38.69 -4.50
N VAL A 112 3.73 38.19 -3.28
CA VAL A 112 3.55 38.93 -2.03
C VAL A 112 4.45 40.17 -1.99
N GLU A 113 5.69 40.02 -2.48
CA GLU A 113 6.71 41.07 -2.51
C GLU A 113 6.65 41.98 -3.76
N ALA A 114 5.80 41.66 -4.73
CA ALA A 114 5.65 42.47 -5.94
C ALA A 114 5.10 43.86 -5.61
N LYS A 115 5.73 44.89 -6.19
CA LYS A 115 5.10 46.22 -6.26
C LYS A 115 3.81 46.15 -7.09
N PRO A 116 2.83 47.05 -6.87
CA PRO A 116 1.54 47.02 -7.56
C PRO A 116 1.66 46.93 -9.09
N GLU A 117 2.65 47.62 -9.69
CA GLU A 117 2.86 47.68 -11.14
C GLU A 117 3.40 46.36 -11.75
N HIS A 118 3.78 45.40 -10.92
CA HIS A 118 4.31 44.10 -11.33
C HIS A 118 3.53 42.92 -10.76
N ARG A 119 2.52 43.17 -9.90
CA ARG A 119 1.78 42.13 -9.19
C ARG A 119 1.07 41.16 -10.13
N GLU A 120 0.31 41.63 -11.11
CA GLU A 120 -0.40 40.74 -12.05
C GLU A 120 0.54 39.86 -12.86
N ARG A 121 1.69 40.41 -13.29
CA ARG A 121 2.71 39.61 -13.96
C ARG A 121 3.29 38.55 -13.02
N LYS A 122 3.54 38.89 -11.75
CA LYS A 122 4.04 37.92 -10.76
C LYS A 122 3.01 36.87 -10.37
N LYS A 123 1.74 37.25 -10.31
CA LYS A 123 0.59 36.35 -10.11
C LYS A 123 0.54 35.31 -11.24
N ALA A 124 0.62 35.74 -12.50
CA ALA A 124 0.70 34.83 -13.66
C ALA A 124 1.99 33.97 -13.65
N ASP A 125 3.17 34.54 -13.39
CA ASP A 125 4.43 33.80 -13.24
C ASP A 125 4.30 32.70 -12.15
N PHE A 126 3.57 32.97 -11.06
CA PHE A 126 3.32 32.03 -9.97
C PHE A 126 2.30 30.97 -10.35
N GLU A 127 1.16 31.33 -10.95
CA GLU A 127 0.15 30.36 -11.40
C GLU A 127 0.74 29.32 -12.36
N GLU A 128 1.50 29.79 -13.36
CA GLU A 128 2.17 28.93 -14.32
C GLU A 128 3.23 28.04 -13.64
N SER A 129 4.11 28.63 -12.82
CA SER A 129 5.16 27.86 -12.12
C SER A 129 4.56 26.85 -11.14
N TYR A 130 3.52 27.22 -10.39
CA TYR A 130 2.88 26.33 -9.42
C TYR A 130 2.30 25.09 -10.10
N ALA A 131 1.57 25.29 -11.20
CA ALA A 131 0.98 24.21 -11.98
C ALA A 131 2.03 23.40 -12.76
N ASN A 132 3.13 24.00 -13.22
CA ASN A 132 4.25 23.29 -13.85
C ASN A 132 5.05 22.45 -12.84
N ASP A 133 5.19 22.93 -11.60
CA ASP A 133 5.78 22.22 -10.46
C ASP A 133 4.80 21.18 -9.88
N LEU A 134 3.92 20.57 -10.70
CA LEU A 134 2.88 19.57 -10.35
C LEU A 134 1.75 20.04 -9.41
N GLY A 135 1.74 21.30 -9.00
CA GLY A 135 0.71 21.88 -8.14
C GLY A 135 0.64 21.25 -6.75
N ASP A 136 -0.58 20.99 -6.29
CA ASP A 136 -0.89 20.38 -4.99
C ASP A 136 -0.40 18.93 -4.83
N GLN A 137 -0.08 18.22 -5.93
CA GLN A 137 0.41 16.84 -5.90
C GLN A 137 1.56 16.65 -4.89
N ASN A 138 2.57 17.52 -4.89
CA ASN A 138 3.73 17.39 -4.01
C ASN A 138 3.34 17.33 -2.53
N LEU A 139 2.33 18.10 -2.13
CA LEU A 139 1.89 18.18 -0.74
C LEU A 139 1.11 16.93 -0.34
N HIS A 140 0.23 16.42 -1.22
CA HIS A 140 -0.44 15.13 -1.03
C HIS A 140 0.57 13.97 -1.02
N SER A 141 1.53 13.93 -1.93
CA SER A 141 2.61 12.95 -1.97
C SER A 141 3.39 12.91 -0.65
N LEU A 142 3.75 14.10 -0.12
CA LEU A 142 4.43 14.22 1.18
C LEU A 142 3.55 13.76 2.35
N TYR A 143 2.26 14.13 2.37
CA TYR A 143 1.30 13.69 3.39
C TYR A 143 1.23 12.16 3.45
N GLU A 144 0.99 11.51 2.32
CA GLU A 144 0.89 10.05 2.24
C GLU A 144 2.19 9.35 2.67
N GLY A 145 3.34 9.88 2.23
CA GLY A 145 4.67 9.39 2.61
C GLY A 145 4.99 9.53 4.11
N VAL A 146 4.43 10.53 4.80
CA VAL A 146 4.62 10.72 6.25
C VAL A 146 3.64 9.90 7.08
N MET A 147 2.37 9.82 6.67
CA MET A 147 1.37 9.00 7.35
C MET A 147 1.77 7.52 7.36
N GLY A 148 2.51 7.10 6.35
CA GLY A 148 3.01 5.74 6.22
C GLY A 148 1.97 4.77 5.69
N LYS A 149 0.99 5.28 4.93
CA LYS A 149 0.17 4.47 4.03
C LYS A 149 1.12 3.86 2.98
N PRO A 150 1.35 2.54 2.97
CA PRO A 150 2.35 2.00 2.08
C PRO A 150 1.86 2.10 0.63
N LYS A 151 2.74 2.43 -0.30
CA LYS A 151 2.45 2.48 -1.74
C LYS A 151 3.13 1.29 -2.42
N LEU A 152 2.72 0.92 -3.62
CA LEU A 152 3.32 -0.22 -4.31
C LEU A 152 4.82 0.00 -4.56
N PHE A 153 5.22 1.25 -4.79
CA PHE A 153 6.57 1.66 -5.17
C PHE A 153 7.20 2.70 -4.22
N SER A 154 6.75 2.81 -2.96
CA SER A 154 7.51 3.58 -1.94
C SER A 154 7.27 3.10 -0.51
N ARG A 155 8.21 3.44 0.39
CA ARG A 155 8.14 3.13 1.82
C ARG A 155 7.87 4.40 2.65
N PRO A 156 7.23 4.29 3.83
CA PRO A 156 6.98 5.41 4.73
C PRO A 156 8.27 6.15 5.15
N ILE A 157 8.27 7.48 5.04
CA ILE A 157 9.44 8.32 5.32
C ILE A 157 9.92 8.13 6.76
N LEU A 158 8.98 8.16 7.71
CA LEU A 158 9.29 8.04 9.14
C LEU A 158 9.86 6.67 9.51
N GLU A 159 9.42 5.59 8.85
CA GLU A 159 9.86 4.23 9.14
C GLU A 159 11.24 3.93 8.55
N VAL A 160 11.52 4.41 7.34
CA VAL A 160 12.86 4.32 6.73
C VAL A 160 13.88 5.06 7.60
N TYR A 161 13.58 6.29 8.04
CA TYR A 161 14.47 7.05 8.91
C TYR A 161 14.56 6.49 10.34
N MET A 162 13.47 5.97 10.92
CA MET A 162 13.49 5.28 12.22
C MET A 162 14.40 4.06 12.18
N SER A 163 14.28 3.24 11.13
CA SER A 163 15.11 2.06 10.91
C SER A 163 16.58 2.43 10.69
N HIS A 164 16.84 3.41 9.80
CA HIS A 164 18.19 3.89 9.47
C HIS A 164 18.91 4.53 10.67
N SER A 165 18.19 5.28 11.50
CA SER A 165 18.75 5.93 12.69
C SER A 165 18.97 4.95 13.86
N GLY A 166 18.55 3.69 13.73
CA GLY A 166 18.54 2.73 14.83
C GLY A 166 17.62 3.13 15.99
N GLY A 167 16.71 4.08 15.76
CA GLY A 167 15.88 4.73 16.77
C GLY A 167 16.50 5.94 17.46
N ASP A 168 17.50 6.61 16.85
CA ASP A 168 18.07 7.86 17.39
C ASP A 168 17.03 8.99 17.39
N ARG A 169 16.75 9.50 18.59
CA ARG A 169 15.74 10.54 18.81
C ARG A 169 16.10 11.87 18.14
N GLN A 170 17.36 12.30 18.15
CA GLN A 170 17.77 13.59 17.57
C GLN A 170 17.62 13.58 16.04
N VAL A 171 17.99 12.47 15.40
CA VAL A 171 17.79 12.29 13.95
C VAL A 171 16.30 12.37 13.59
N MET A 172 15.42 11.75 14.38
CA MET A 172 13.97 11.80 14.16
C MET A 172 13.35 13.16 14.47
N GLU A 173 13.80 13.86 15.51
CA GLU A 173 13.37 15.25 15.82
C GLU A 173 13.77 16.20 14.68
N HIS A 174 14.98 16.05 14.13
CA HIS A 174 15.45 16.78 12.95
C HIS A 174 14.62 16.49 11.69
N LEU A 175 14.26 15.23 11.44
CA LEU A 175 13.38 14.85 10.33
C LEU A 175 11.99 15.49 10.47
N CYS A 176 11.36 15.37 11.65
CA CYS A 176 10.04 15.96 11.90
C CYS A 176 10.07 17.49 11.73
N THR A 177 11.15 18.14 12.16
CA THR A 177 11.39 19.58 11.96
C THR A 177 11.42 19.94 10.46
N ARG A 178 12.12 19.16 9.62
CA ARG A 178 12.18 19.36 8.15
C ARG A 178 10.82 19.13 7.49
N LEU A 179 10.15 18.02 7.82
CA LEU A 179 8.83 17.69 7.26
C LEU A 179 7.79 18.75 7.60
N THR A 180 7.73 19.20 8.86
CA THR A 180 6.83 20.29 9.29
C THR A 180 7.06 21.55 8.47
N TYR A 181 8.31 21.94 8.23
CA TYR A 181 8.63 23.09 7.39
C TYR A 181 8.16 22.93 5.93
N LEU A 182 8.35 21.75 5.33
CA LEU A 182 7.87 21.45 3.98
C LEU A 182 6.34 21.52 3.87
N PHE A 183 5.62 21.02 4.88
CA PHE A 183 4.16 21.21 4.95
C PHE A 183 3.80 22.69 5.09
N CYS A 184 4.45 23.46 5.97
CA CYS A 184 4.15 24.89 6.13
C CYS A 184 4.32 25.68 4.83
N ILE A 185 5.45 25.55 4.13
CA ILE A 185 5.68 26.28 2.88
C ILE A 185 4.76 25.83 1.76
N GLY A 186 4.43 24.52 1.72
CA GLY A 186 3.50 23.95 0.76
C GLY A 186 2.05 24.42 0.97
N LEU A 187 1.59 24.47 2.22
CA LEU A 187 0.26 24.99 2.59
C LEU A 187 0.12 26.48 2.27
N ILE A 188 1.17 27.27 2.53
CA ILE A 188 1.21 28.70 2.14
C ILE A 188 1.07 28.84 0.62
N ALA A 189 1.82 28.06 -0.16
CA ALA A 189 1.75 28.11 -1.62
C ALA A 189 0.40 27.60 -2.16
N LEU A 190 -0.14 26.50 -1.61
CA LEU A 190 -1.43 25.93 -2.00
C LEU A 190 -2.58 26.91 -1.82
N MET A 191 -2.70 27.49 -0.62
CA MET A 191 -3.77 28.44 -0.32
C MET A 191 -3.58 29.77 -1.06
N GLY A 192 -2.33 30.20 -1.24
CA GLY A 192 -1.99 31.33 -2.10
C GLY A 192 -2.43 31.10 -3.55
N TYR A 193 -2.27 29.89 -4.07
CA TYR A 193 -2.74 29.49 -5.40
C TYR A 193 -4.26 29.38 -5.48
N ALA A 194 -4.91 28.77 -4.48
CA ALA A 194 -6.38 28.67 -4.39
C ALA A 194 -7.06 30.05 -4.40
N ALA A 195 -6.59 30.99 -3.57
CA ALA A 195 -7.09 32.37 -3.54
C ALA A 195 -6.82 33.13 -4.85
N THR A 196 -5.74 32.78 -5.55
CA THR A 196 -5.33 33.38 -6.82
C THR A 196 -6.25 32.96 -7.97
N ILE A 197 -6.65 31.69 -8.03
CA ILE A 197 -7.52 31.14 -9.09
C ILE A 197 -9.02 31.15 -8.76
N GLY A 198 -9.39 31.48 -7.51
CA GLY A 198 -10.79 31.49 -7.04
C GLY A 198 -11.35 30.10 -6.73
N ASP A 199 -10.53 29.20 -6.18
CA ASP A 199 -10.92 27.85 -5.75
C ASP A 199 -11.54 27.87 -4.32
N ASP A 200 -12.00 26.71 -3.83
CA ASP A 200 -12.59 26.53 -2.49
C ASP A 200 -11.54 26.60 -1.37
N GLU A 201 -11.04 27.82 -1.08
CA GLU A 201 -10.11 28.09 0.03
C GLU A 201 -10.60 27.52 1.37
N GLU A 202 -11.92 27.53 1.60
CA GLU A 202 -12.51 27.06 2.86
C GLU A 202 -12.46 25.53 2.96
N GLY A 203 -12.93 24.82 1.92
CA GLY A 203 -12.85 23.36 1.88
C GLY A 203 -11.41 22.84 1.92
N LEU A 204 -10.47 23.50 1.21
CA LEU A 204 -9.05 23.16 1.28
C LEU A 204 -8.46 23.40 2.68
N SER A 205 -8.87 24.47 3.37
CA SER A 205 -8.42 24.76 4.73
C SER A 205 -8.93 23.72 5.74
N GLU A 206 -10.18 23.25 5.58
CA GLU A 206 -10.75 22.19 6.44
C GLU A 206 -10.06 20.84 6.20
N GLU A 207 -9.90 20.42 4.94
CA GLU A 207 -9.22 19.17 4.57
C GLU A 207 -7.78 19.13 5.13
N TRP A 208 -7.02 20.21 4.92
CA TRP A 208 -5.63 20.25 5.33
C TRP A 208 -5.44 20.43 6.85
N ALA A 209 -6.42 21.01 7.57
CA ALA A 209 -6.39 21.00 9.02
C ALA A 209 -6.46 19.57 9.58
N GLU A 210 -7.42 18.75 9.10
CA GLU A 210 -7.56 17.35 9.52
C GLU A 210 -6.33 16.50 9.14
N LYS A 211 -5.79 16.68 7.93
CA LYS A 211 -4.55 16.03 7.51
C LYS A 211 -3.37 16.38 8.42
N MET A 212 -3.23 17.64 8.79
CA MET A 212 -2.07 18.07 9.59
C MET A 212 -2.16 17.63 11.06
N GLU A 213 -3.37 17.47 11.61
CA GLU A 213 -3.56 16.80 12.91
C GLU A 213 -3.04 15.36 12.85
N LYS A 214 -3.43 14.58 11.84
CA LYS A 214 -2.97 13.19 11.65
C LYS A 214 -1.45 13.09 11.45
N VAL A 215 -0.86 13.99 10.66
CA VAL A 215 0.60 14.08 10.46
C VAL A 215 1.32 14.31 11.79
N GLN A 216 0.80 15.23 12.61
CA GLN A 216 1.38 15.54 13.91
C GLN A 216 1.25 14.35 14.88
N GLU A 217 0.10 13.67 14.93
CA GLU A 217 -0.08 12.47 15.74
C GLU A 217 0.92 11.38 15.35
N ARG A 218 1.08 11.10 14.05
CA ARG A 218 2.03 10.10 13.54
C ARG A 218 3.49 10.47 13.86
N MET A 219 3.88 11.74 13.71
CA MET A 219 5.21 12.21 14.13
C MET A 219 5.43 12.03 15.64
N GLN A 220 4.44 12.36 16.48
CA GLN A 220 4.54 12.19 17.93
C GLN A 220 4.59 10.72 18.36
N GLU A 221 3.85 9.83 17.69
CA GLU A 221 3.90 8.38 17.89
C GLU A 221 5.32 7.85 17.65
N VAL A 222 5.89 8.16 16.49
CA VAL A 222 7.24 7.74 16.09
C VAL A 222 8.30 8.34 17.04
N LEU A 223 8.16 9.58 17.48
CA LEU A 223 9.06 10.18 18.47
C LEU A 223 8.95 9.59 19.88
N ARG A 224 7.84 8.92 20.22
CA ARG A 224 7.68 8.17 21.48
C ARG A 224 8.32 6.78 21.43
N SER A 225 8.52 6.20 20.24
CA SER A 225 9.17 4.89 20.06
C SER A 225 10.69 4.95 19.87
N CYS A 226 11.27 6.14 19.68
CA CYS A 226 12.72 6.35 19.71
C CYS A 226 13.37 5.87 21.03
N LYS A 227 14.62 5.39 20.95
CA LYS A 227 15.38 4.95 22.13
C LYS A 227 15.77 6.16 22.98
N VAL A 228 15.56 6.05 24.30
CA VAL A 228 15.87 7.12 25.25
C VAL A 228 17.34 7.04 25.69
N SER A 229 18.14 8.02 25.28
CA SER A 229 19.44 8.29 25.89
C SER A 229 19.23 8.96 27.25
N ASN A 230 19.84 8.41 28.30
CA ASN A 230 19.69 8.90 29.68
C ASN A 230 20.18 10.35 29.86
N LEU A 231 19.25 11.31 30.10
CA LEU A 231 19.08 11.95 31.42
C LEU A 231 17.94 13.00 31.47
N THR A 232 17.24 13.02 32.61
CA THR A 232 16.38 14.10 33.18
C THR A 232 15.11 14.58 32.45
N TYR A 233 14.00 13.88 32.75
CA TYR A 233 12.70 14.41 33.23
C TYR A 233 12.24 15.85 32.88
N VAL A 234 11.00 15.96 32.37
CA VAL A 234 9.84 16.44 33.18
C VAL A 234 8.60 15.58 32.88
N HIS A 235 7.88 15.16 33.92
CA HIS A 235 6.55 14.57 33.85
C HIS A 235 5.51 15.66 34.17
N LYS A 236 4.46 15.84 33.36
CA LYS A 236 3.21 16.46 33.85
C LYS A 236 1.95 16.12 33.03
N ASN A 237 1.18 15.20 33.61
CA ASN A 237 -0.26 14.99 33.57
C ASN A 237 -1.06 14.78 32.26
N LYS A 238 -1.93 13.77 32.39
CA LYS A 238 -3.05 13.37 31.52
C LYS A 238 -4.36 13.70 32.28
N ALA A 239 -5.49 13.77 31.55
CA ALA A 239 -6.85 14.21 31.96
C ALA A 239 -7.12 15.71 31.71
N MET A 240 -8.30 16.12 31.23
CA MET A 240 -9.60 15.40 31.18
C MET A 240 -10.05 14.98 29.78
N GLY A 241 -10.95 13.98 29.72
CA GLY A 241 -11.77 13.70 28.55
C GLY A 241 -13.26 13.88 28.86
N LEU A 242 -14.08 13.75 27.80
CA LEU A 242 -15.56 13.70 27.79
C LEU A 242 -16.33 14.98 28.14
N SER A 243 -16.79 15.68 27.09
CA SER A 243 -18.23 15.82 26.82
C SER A 243 -18.48 16.43 25.43
N LEU A 244 -18.65 15.59 24.41
CA LEU A 244 -19.04 16.02 23.05
C LEU A 244 -20.20 15.16 22.49
N SER A 245 -21.05 14.66 23.40
CA SER A 245 -22.20 13.78 23.10
C SER A 245 -23.56 14.49 23.17
N LEU A 246 -23.61 15.82 22.98
CA LEU A 246 -24.86 16.60 23.15
C LEU A 246 -25.04 17.82 22.22
N ILE A 247 -24.26 17.94 21.13
CA ILE A 247 -24.51 18.91 20.03
C ILE A 247 -24.49 18.20 18.66
N LEU A 248 -24.99 16.96 18.62
CA LEU A 248 -25.04 16.14 17.40
C LEU A 248 -26.40 15.44 17.19
N SER A 249 -27.45 15.92 17.88
CA SER A 249 -28.81 15.36 17.85
C SER A 249 -29.88 16.34 17.33
N SER A 250 -29.49 17.47 16.71
CA SER A 250 -30.44 18.46 16.17
C SER A 250 -30.17 18.91 14.73
N TRP A 251 -29.29 18.24 13.99
CA TRP A 251 -28.93 18.59 12.60
C TRP A 251 -29.00 17.43 11.58
N LEU A 252 -29.74 16.36 11.92
CA LEU A 252 -29.98 15.19 11.04
C LEU A 252 -31.48 14.90 10.84
N ALA A 253 -32.31 15.95 10.74
CA ALA A 253 -33.76 15.81 10.59
C ALA A 253 -34.41 16.74 9.54
N CYS A 254 -33.63 17.48 8.72
CA CYS A 254 -34.20 18.49 7.81
C CYS A 254 -33.57 18.59 6.41
N VAL A 255 -33.10 17.48 5.82
CA VAL A 255 -32.84 17.40 4.37
C VAL A 255 -33.47 16.11 3.80
N SER A 256 -34.80 16.08 3.72
CA SER A 256 -35.55 14.97 3.11
C SER A 256 -36.98 15.41 2.73
N ARG A 257 -37.09 16.29 1.72
CA ARG A 257 -38.29 16.45 0.87
C ARG A 257 -38.02 17.47 -0.24
N LEU A 258 -37.82 16.97 -1.46
CA LEU A 258 -38.31 17.53 -2.74
C LEU A 258 -37.76 16.68 -3.91
N CYS A 259 -38.22 15.43 -4.03
CA CYS A 259 -38.10 14.71 -5.28
C CYS A 259 -39.24 15.18 -6.20
N MET A 260 -38.94 16.09 -7.13
CA MET A 260 -39.76 16.22 -8.33
C MET A 260 -39.27 15.20 -9.35
N SER A 261 -40.16 14.32 -9.79
CA SER A 261 -39.84 13.25 -10.73
C SER A 261 -39.66 13.79 -12.14
N SER A 262 -38.42 14.06 -12.54
CA SER A 262 -38.02 14.00 -13.95
C SER A 262 -37.95 12.54 -14.39
N MET A 263 -38.19 12.26 -15.68
CA MET A 263 -37.86 10.94 -16.22
C MET A 263 -36.33 10.78 -16.23
N PRO A 264 -35.80 9.57 -15.89
CA PRO A 264 -34.36 9.36 -15.87
C PRO A 264 -33.78 9.55 -17.27
N SER A 265 -32.73 10.37 -17.33
CA SER A 265 -31.94 10.62 -18.53
C SER A 265 -31.34 9.33 -19.10
N PRO A 266 -30.94 9.31 -20.38
CA PRO A 266 -30.23 8.16 -20.94
C PRO A 266 -28.98 7.77 -20.14
N LEU A 267 -28.23 8.76 -19.65
CA LEU A 267 -27.02 8.53 -18.82
C LEU A 267 -27.34 7.91 -17.46
N GLU A 268 -28.40 8.35 -16.76
CA GLU A 268 -28.82 7.71 -15.50
C GLU A 268 -29.17 6.23 -15.69
N LYS A 269 -29.76 5.86 -16.84
CA LYS A 269 -30.04 4.45 -17.17
C LYS A 269 -28.75 3.64 -17.40
N VAL A 270 -27.72 4.23 -18.01
CA VAL A 270 -26.41 3.59 -18.19
C VAL A 270 -25.74 3.34 -16.83
N VAL A 271 -25.75 4.33 -15.93
CA VAL A 271 -25.21 4.16 -14.56
C VAL A 271 -25.99 3.11 -13.78
N ALA A 272 -27.33 3.11 -13.87
CA ALA A 272 -28.17 2.11 -13.23
C ALA A 272 -27.89 0.68 -13.76
N GLN A 273 -27.70 0.51 -15.07
CA GLN A 273 -27.36 -0.77 -15.70
C GLN A 273 -25.98 -1.30 -15.26
N LYS A 274 -25.00 -0.41 -15.06
CA LYS A 274 -23.66 -0.79 -14.60
C LYS A 274 -23.60 -1.11 -13.09
N LYS A 275 -24.62 -0.76 -12.30
CA LYS A 275 -24.61 -0.89 -10.84
C LYS A 275 -24.41 -2.34 -10.36
N GLU A 276 -25.12 -3.31 -10.91
CA GLU A 276 -25.02 -4.72 -10.52
C GLU A 276 -23.62 -5.29 -10.82
N ALA A 277 -23.05 -4.93 -11.97
CA ALA A 277 -21.68 -5.32 -12.32
C ALA A 277 -20.66 -4.68 -11.35
N ILE A 278 -20.83 -3.41 -11.00
CA ILE A 278 -20.01 -2.71 -9.99
C ILE A 278 -20.10 -3.38 -8.62
N GLU A 279 -21.31 -3.77 -8.17
CA GLU A 279 -21.51 -4.53 -6.93
C GLU A 279 -20.70 -5.84 -6.93
N ALA A 280 -20.67 -6.58 -8.05
CA ALA A 280 -19.85 -7.77 -8.20
C ALA A 280 -18.34 -7.48 -8.13
N VAL A 281 -17.84 -6.40 -8.76
CA VAL A 281 -16.42 -6.00 -8.65
C VAL A 281 -16.06 -5.71 -7.17
N MET A 282 -16.95 -5.01 -6.47
CA MET A 282 -16.70 -4.62 -5.08
C MET A 282 -16.74 -5.81 -4.11
N GLU A 283 -17.59 -6.82 -4.35
CA GLU A 283 -17.57 -8.11 -3.65
C GLU A 283 -16.25 -8.85 -3.86
N LEU A 284 -15.72 -8.86 -5.10
CA LEU A 284 -14.40 -9.47 -5.38
C LEU A 284 -13.27 -8.78 -4.61
N PHE A 285 -13.32 -7.44 -4.49
CA PHE A 285 -12.42 -6.66 -3.63
C PHE A 285 -12.64 -6.90 -2.12
N GLU A 286 -13.73 -7.51 -1.67
CA GLU A 286 -13.94 -7.91 -0.26
C GLU A 286 -13.49 -9.34 0.02
N ARG A 287 -13.51 -10.20 -1.02
CA ARG A 287 -13.15 -11.63 -0.92
C ARG A 287 -11.65 -11.92 -0.89
N GLY A 288 -10.81 -10.88 -0.91
CA GLY A 288 -9.36 -10.98 -0.69
C GLY A 288 -8.54 -11.24 -1.95
N ALA A 289 -7.21 -11.11 -1.81
CA ALA A 289 -6.30 -10.97 -2.95
C ALA A 289 -6.25 -12.19 -3.88
N GLU A 290 -6.37 -13.40 -3.35
CA GLU A 290 -6.38 -14.66 -4.12
C GLU A 290 -7.49 -14.72 -5.17
N VAL A 291 -8.69 -14.29 -4.82
CA VAL A 291 -9.83 -14.27 -5.75
C VAL A 291 -9.63 -13.18 -6.79
N LEU A 292 -9.19 -12.00 -6.35
CA LEU A 292 -9.06 -10.84 -7.23
C LEU A 292 -7.89 -10.99 -8.22
N ALA A 293 -6.77 -11.57 -7.82
CA ALA A 293 -5.60 -11.81 -8.68
C ALA A 293 -5.85 -12.89 -9.76
N SER A 294 -6.69 -13.89 -9.47
CA SER A 294 -6.98 -15.03 -10.36
C SER A 294 -8.17 -14.83 -11.32
N THR A 295 -8.87 -13.71 -11.19
CA THR A 295 -10.04 -13.30 -11.99
C THR A 295 -9.63 -12.42 -13.18
N VAL A 296 -10.38 -12.51 -14.30
CA VAL A 296 -10.08 -11.82 -15.57
C VAL A 296 -11.38 -11.24 -16.17
N GLY A 297 -11.35 -9.99 -16.59
CA GLY A 297 -12.47 -9.26 -17.23
C GLY A 297 -13.30 -8.39 -16.29
N GLU A 298 -13.21 -8.62 -14.96
CA GLU A 298 -14.14 -8.05 -13.98
C GLU A 298 -13.77 -6.63 -13.50
N LEU A 299 -12.59 -6.08 -13.81
CA LEU A 299 -12.19 -4.74 -13.35
C LEU A 299 -12.88 -3.60 -14.12
N LEU A 300 -13.26 -3.85 -15.37
CA LEU A 300 -13.67 -2.85 -16.35
C LEU A 300 -15.03 -2.19 -16.09
N PRO A 301 -16.08 -2.88 -15.59
CA PRO A 301 -17.41 -2.27 -15.38
C PRO A 301 -17.39 -1.05 -14.46
N LEU A 302 -16.49 -1.03 -13.46
CA LEU A 302 -16.27 0.11 -12.58
C LEU A 302 -15.61 1.28 -13.31
N CYS A 303 -14.56 1.00 -14.11
CA CYS A 303 -13.84 2.02 -14.87
C CYS A 303 -14.76 2.71 -15.90
N GLU A 304 -15.54 1.92 -16.64
CA GLU A 304 -16.46 2.42 -17.68
C GLU A 304 -17.60 3.31 -17.15
N ALA A 305 -17.86 3.32 -15.84
CA ALA A 305 -18.85 4.22 -15.24
C ALA A 305 -18.32 5.66 -15.05
N ALA A 306 -17.00 5.88 -15.16
CA ALA A 306 -16.36 7.17 -14.89
C ALA A 306 -16.89 8.32 -15.77
N ALA A 307 -17.05 8.07 -17.07
CA ALA A 307 -17.48 9.07 -18.03
C ALA A 307 -18.98 9.46 -17.87
N PRO A 308 -19.94 8.51 -17.78
CA PRO A 308 -21.33 8.83 -17.44
C PRO A 308 -21.50 9.54 -16.09
N VAL A 309 -20.79 9.09 -15.04
CA VAL A 309 -20.87 9.71 -13.70
C VAL A 309 -20.35 11.14 -13.72
N LEU A 310 -19.26 11.42 -14.45
CA LEU A 310 -18.71 12.77 -14.57
C LEU A 310 -19.66 13.72 -15.31
N ARG A 311 -20.25 13.28 -16.43
CA ARG A 311 -21.26 14.07 -17.18
C ARG A 311 -22.46 14.42 -16.28
N LEU A 312 -23.06 13.42 -15.63
CA LEU A 312 -24.18 13.61 -14.70
C LEU A 312 -23.83 14.49 -13.50
N ALA A 313 -22.61 14.34 -12.97
CA ALA A 313 -22.13 15.19 -11.90
C ALA A 313 -22.09 16.65 -12.36
N LEU A 314 -21.46 16.96 -13.50
CA LEU A 314 -21.37 18.33 -14.05
C LEU A 314 -22.75 18.96 -14.31
N ASP A 315 -23.71 18.19 -14.83
CA ASP A 315 -25.11 18.61 -15.03
C ASP A 315 -25.89 18.86 -13.72
N ASN A 316 -25.26 18.66 -12.55
CA ASN A 316 -25.85 18.76 -11.21
C ASN A 316 -26.95 17.70 -10.95
N VAL A 317 -26.93 16.57 -11.67
CA VAL A 317 -27.90 15.48 -11.48
C VAL A 317 -27.60 14.74 -10.17
N GLN A 318 -28.63 14.60 -9.34
CA GLN A 318 -28.58 13.95 -8.03
C GLN A 318 -29.44 12.67 -8.07
N SER A 319 -28.84 11.54 -8.43
CA SER A 319 -29.47 10.21 -8.38
C SER A 319 -28.77 9.29 -7.38
N LYS A 320 -29.49 8.27 -6.89
CA LYS A 320 -28.95 7.33 -5.90
C LYS A 320 -27.83 6.47 -6.50
N GLU A 321 -27.94 6.20 -7.79
CA GLU A 321 -27.03 5.40 -8.58
C GLU A 321 -25.72 6.15 -8.82
N VAL A 322 -25.78 7.45 -9.15
CA VAL A 322 -24.59 8.32 -9.26
C VAL A 322 -23.89 8.47 -7.92
N PHE A 323 -24.64 8.69 -6.82
CA PHE A 323 -24.07 8.73 -5.48
C PHE A 323 -23.39 7.40 -5.13
N TYR A 324 -24.06 6.27 -5.36
CA TYR A 324 -23.50 4.94 -5.09
C TYR A 324 -22.18 4.68 -5.82
N VAL A 325 -22.09 4.97 -7.13
CA VAL A 325 -20.85 4.75 -7.90
C VAL A 325 -19.73 5.69 -7.45
N LYS A 326 -20.04 6.95 -7.11
CA LYS A 326 -19.08 7.87 -6.51
C LYS A 326 -18.50 7.30 -5.20
N GLU A 327 -19.34 6.77 -4.31
CA GLU A 327 -18.88 6.10 -3.09
C GLU A 327 -18.03 4.85 -3.39
N GLN A 328 -18.28 4.13 -4.49
CA GLN A 328 -17.41 3.01 -4.88
C GLN A 328 -16.03 3.47 -5.37
N PHE A 329 -15.95 4.59 -6.10
CA PHE A 329 -14.65 5.19 -6.47
C PHE A 329 -13.86 5.61 -5.22
N VAL A 330 -14.52 6.24 -4.26
CA VAL A 330 -13.94 6.56 -2.94
C VAL A 330 -13.52 5.29 -2.19
N THR A 331 -14.32 4.22 -2.28
CA THR A 331 -14.01 2.94 -1.62
C THR A 331 -12.78 2.26 -2.24
N VAL A 332 -12.62 2.24 -3.57
CA VAL A 332 -11.42 1.70 -4.23
C VAL A 332 -10.18 2.51 -3.87
N ARG A 333 -10.29 3.84 -3.83
CA ARG A 333 -9.21 4.71 -3.31
C ARG A 333 -8.82 4.32 -1.88
N ASN A 334 -9.78 4.07 -1.00
CA ASN A 334 -9.53 3.73 0.39
C ASN A 334 -9.02 2.28 0.56
N LYS A 335 -9.42 1.33 -0.30
CA LYS A 335 -8.86 -0.05 -0.32
C LYS A 335 -7.39 -0.04 -0.73
N LEU A 336 -6.98 0.89 -1.62
CA LEU A 336 -5.58 1.15 -1.92
C LEU A 336 -4.77 1.53 -0.64
N GLU A 337 -5.40 2.11 0.39
CA GLU A 337 -4.72 2.48 1.64
C GLU A 337 -4.60 1.30 2.63
N VAL A 338 -5.52 0.34 2.59
CA VAL A 338 -5.62 -0.76 3.58
C VAL A 338 -4.75 -1.96 3.22
N LEU A 339 -4.87 -2.49 1.99
CA LEU A 339 -4.20 -3.74 1.59
C LEU A 339 -2.66 -3.64 1.60
N SER A 340 -2.13 -2.43 1.49
CA SER A 340 -0.69 -2.20 1.50
C SER A 340 -0.05 -2.44 2.88
N SER A 341 -0.85 -2.55 3.96
CA SER A 341 -0.38 -2.91 5.30
C SER A 341 -0.12 -4.40 5.51
N GLU A 342 -0.58 -5.27 4.60
CA GLU A 342 -0.47 -6.73 4.71
C GLU A 342 0.74 -7.32 3.96
N LEU A 343 1.40 -6.51 3.12
CA LEU A 343 2.68 -6.88 2.48
C LEU A 343 3.79 -6.97 3.56
N GLU A 344 4.08 -8.18 4.04
CA GLU A 344 5.31 -8.47 4.82
C GLU A 344 6.51 -7.85 4.07
N ASP A 345 7.45 -7.27 4.83
CA ASP A 345 8.55 -6.48 4.27
C ASP A 345 9.37 -7.28 3.24
N ILE A 346 9.17 -6.97 1.96
CA ILE A 346 9.95 -7.46 0.81
C ILE A 346 11.45 -7.22 1.10
N ASP A 347 12.14 -8.28 1.53
CA ASP A 347 13.43 -8.21 2.23
C ASP A 347 14.63 -8.03 1.26
N HIS A 348 14.39 -8.11 -0.05
CA HIS A 348 15.41 -7.90 -1.09
C HIS A 348 15.55 -6.42 -1.49
N GLU A 349 15.92 -5.61 -0.49
CA GLU A 349 15.94 -4.14 -0.48
C GLU A 349 16.51 -3.48 -1.76
N ILE A 350 17.63 -3.99 -2.27
CA ILE A 350 18.38 -3.41 -3.41
C ILE A 350 17.56 -3.45 -4.70
N LYS A 351 16.74 -4.48 -4.90
CA LYS A 351 15.96 -4.64 -6.13
C LYS A 351 14.55 -4.07 -6.01
N LYS A 352 13.96 -4.10 -4.81
CA LYS A 352 12.78 -3.30 -4.48
C LYS A 352 13.04 -1.82 -4.73
N GLY A 353 14.15 -1.27 -4.22
CA GLY A 353 14.55 0.12 -4.45
C GLY A 353 14.70 0.53 -5.93
N CYS A 354 14.95 -0.44 -6.83
CA CYS A 354 14.99 -0.19 -8.27
C CYS A 354 13.59 -0.12 -8.90
N LEU A 355 12.65 -0.98 -8.47
CA LEU A 355 11.24 -0.87 -8.83
C LEU A 355 10.63 0.42 -8.27
N ASP A 356 10.86 0.68 -6.99
CA ASP A 356 10.44 1.89 -6.28
C ASP A 356 10.92 3.15 -7.02
N SER A 357 12.21 3.21 -7.40
CA SER A 357 12.76 4.35 -8.14
C SER A 357 12.17 4.53 -9.54
N GLN A 358 11.77 3.46 -10.23
CA GLN A 358 11.27 3.54 -11.62
C GLN A 358 9.77 3.82 -11.70
N TYR A 359 8.97 3.22 -10.81
CA TYR A 359 7.51 3.26 -10.89
C TYR A 359 6.83 4.19 -9.89
N PHE A 360 7.54 4.73 -8.89
CA PHE A 360 6.97 5.72 -7.95
C PHE A 360 6.33 6.92 -8.65
N THR A 361 7.00 7.53 -9.64
CA THR A 361 6.41 8.67 -10.37
C THR A 361 5.16 8.26 -11.17
N VAL A 362 5.11 7.01 -11.65
CA VAL A 362 3.97 6.47 -12.39
C VAL A 362 2.77 6.29 -11.46
N GLU A 363 2.98 5.68 -10.28
CA GLU A 363 1.97 5.55 -9.22
C GLU A 363 1.48 6.91 -8.72
N GLU A 364 2.38 7.84 -8.39
CA GLU A 364 2.00 9.18 -7.93
C GLU A 364 1.15 9.94 -8.96
N ASN A 365 1.49 9.83 -10.25
CA ASN A 365 0.74 10.46 -11.32
C ASN A 365 -0.66 9.88 -11.45
N LEU A 366 -0.82 8.54 -11.48
CA LEU A 366 -2.13 7.89 -11.60
C LEU A 366 -3.02 8.21 -10.39
N CYS A 367 -2.47 8.14 -9.18
CA CYS A 367 -3.19 8.50 -7.96
C CYS A 367 -3.65 9.96 -7.93
N ASN A 368 -2.83 10.91 -8.41
CA ASN A 368 -3.20 12.34 -8.44
C ASN A 368 -4.11 12.72 -9.60
N GLN A 369 -3.97 12.08 -10.77
CA GLN A 369 -4.93 12.18 -11.87
C GLN A 369 -6.33 11.74 -11.39
N PHE A 370 -6.42 10.60 -10.71
CA PHE A 370 -7.66 10.09 -10.14
C PHE A 370 -8.20 10.99 -9.01
N ARG A 371 -7.34 11.48 -8.10
CA ARG A 371 -7.77 12.43 -7.06
C ARG A 371 -8.42 13.67 -7.69
N LYS A 372 -7.78 14.27 -8.70
CA LYS A 372 -8.34 15.45 -9.38
C LYS A 372 -9.62 15.18 -10.15
N TYR A 373 -9.84 13.95 -10.61
CA TYR A 373 -11.14 13.53 -11.13
C TYR A 373 -12.20 13.51 -10.01
N LEU A 374 -11.87 12.97 -8.82
CA LEU A 374 -12.77 13.03 -7.64
C LEU A 374 -13.03 14.47 -7.18
N ASP A 375 -12.04 15.36 -7.22
CA ASP A 375 -12.21 16.78 -6.87
C ASP A 375 -13.39 17.42 -7.67
N ILE A 376 -13.61 17.02 -8.93
CA ILE A 376 -14.76 17.47 -9.74
C ILE A 376 -16.09 16.91 -9.22
N LEU A 377 -16.12 15.62 -8.87
CA LEU A 377 -17.31 14.94 -8.34
C LEU A 377 -17.68 15.41 -6.92
N GLU A 378 -16.70 15.89 -6.15
CA GLU A 378 -16.85 16.38 -4.78
C GLU A 378 -17.07 17.89 -4.70
N ALA A 379 -16.67 18.66 -5.72
CA ALA A 379 -16.83 20.11 -5.74
C ALA A 379 -18.29 20.60 -5.68
N LYS A 380 -18.49 21.63 -4.85
CA LYS A 380 -19.67 22.51 -4.85
C LYS A 380 -19.85 23.10 -6.28
N PRO A 381 -21.08 23.29 -6.78
CA PRO A 381 -21.33 23.65 -8.18
C PRO A 381 -20.48 24.82 -8.72
N GLN A 382 -20.28 25.87 -7.93
CA GLN A 382 -19.52 27.06 -8.31
C GLN A 382 -18.02 26.83 -8.54
N PHE A 383 -17.43 25.76 -7.99
CA PHE A 383 -16.00 25.47 -8.11
C PHE A 383 -15.68 24.42 -9.18
N ARG A 384 -16.69 23.78 -9.77
CA ARG A 384 -16.50 22.66 -10.71
C ARG A 384 -15.77 23.07 -11.99
N GLU A 385 -15.97 24.27 -12.51
CA GLU A 385 -15.23 24.73 -13.68
C GLU A 385 -13.73 24.84 -13.36
N VAL A 386 -13.38 25.37 -12.19
CA VAL A 386 -12.00 25.47 -11.69
C VAL A 386 -11.40 24.07 -11.50
N LYS A 387 -12.10 23.16 -10.80
CA LYS A 387 -11.62 21.77 -10.63
C LYS A 387 -11.45 21.02 -11.96
N THR A 388 -12.39 21.17 -12.89
CA THR A 388 -12.28 20.58 -14.24
C THR A 388 -11.05 21.11 -14.98
N ARG A 389 -10.79 22.41 -14.92
CA ARG A 389 -9.59 23.03 -15.51
C ARG A 389 -8.30 22.50 -14.88
N LEU A 390 -8.25 22.41 -13.55
CA LEU A 390 -7.12 21.86 -12.79
C LEU A 390 -6.87 20.39 -13.12
N PHE A 391 -7.92 19.58 -13.27
CA PHE A 391 -7.81 18.18 -13.68
C PHE A 391 -7.24 18.05 -15.10
N LEU A 392 -7.76 18.79 -16.08
CA LEU A 392 -7.31 18.71 -17.48
C LEU A 392 -5.85 19.13 -17.65
N ASP A 393 -5.44 20.24 -17.02
CA ASP A 393 -4.04 20.71 -17.07
C ASP A 393 -3.09 19.70 -16.39
N HIS A 394 -3.46 19.21 -15.20
CA HIS A 394 -2.65 18.24 -14.48
C HIS A 394 -2.54 16.89 -15.19
N PHE A 395 -3.63 16.38 -15.77
CA PHE A 395 -3.63 15.14 -16.56
C PHE A 395 -2.65 15.25 -17.74
N LYS A 396 -2.66 16.37 -18.45
CA LYS A 396 -1.71 16.65 -19.53
C LYS A 396 -0.26 16.73 -19.04
N LYS A 397 0.00 17.46 -17.94
CA LYS A 397 1.36 17.68 -17.39
C LYS A 397 1.98 16.42 -16.81
N THR A 398 1.19 15.56 -16.18
CA THR A 398 1.60 14.24 -15.67
C THR A 398 1.71 13.17 -16.77
N GLY A 399 1.45 13.52 -18.04
CA GLY A 399 1.67 12.65 -19.20
C GLY A 399 0.45 11.83 -19.65
N GLY A 400 -0.73 12.05 -19.07
CA GLY A 400 -1.97 11.37 -19.44
C GLY A 400 -1.86 9.84 -19.35
N GLU A 401 -2.31 9.15 -20.41
CA GLU A 401 -2.30 7.69 -20.50
C GLU A 401 -0.89 7.05 -20.54
N LYS A 402 0.19 7.83 -20.69
CA LYS A 402 1.56 7.29 -20.71
C LYS A 402 1.89 6.46 -19.47
N ASN A 403 1.39 6.87 -18.31
CA ASN A 403 1.60 6.14 -17.05
C ASN A 403 0.96 4.74 -17.09
N LEU A 404 -0.25 4.61 -17.65
CA LEU A 404 -0.91 3.32 -17.86
C LEU A 404 -0.12 2.43 -18.84
N HIS A 405 0.41 3.00 -19.93
CA HIS A 405 1.25 2.24 -20.86
C HIS A 405 2.54 1.75 -20.22
N ILE A 406 3.18 2.54 -19.35
CA ILE A 406 4.39 2.12 -18.61
C ILE A 406 4.08 0.93 -17.69
N LEU A 407 2.95 0.93 -16.97
CA LEU A 407 2.53 -0.22 -16.16
C LEU A 407 2.20 -1.45 -17.03
N TYR A 408 1.55 -1.26 -18.17
CA TYR A 408 1.26 -2.32 -19.13
C TYR A 408 2.55 -2.96 -19.67
N ASP A 409 3.51 -2.17 -20.14
CA ASP A 409 4.79 -2.67 -20.67
C ASP A 409 5.66 -3.32 -19.59
N ALA A 410 5.59 -2.84 -18.35
CA ALA A 410 6.23 -3.47 -17.19
C ALA A 410 5.71 -4.89 -16.94
N LEU A 411 4.39 -5.08 -16.98
CA LEU A 411 3.76 -6.39 -16.83
C LEU A 411 3.99 -7.28 -18.05
N MET A 412 3.90 -6.74 -19.26
CA MET A 412 4.09 -7.52 -20.48
C MET A 412 5.55 -7.94 -20.71
N GLY A 413 6.52 -7.29 -20.05
CA GLY A 413 7.94 -7.63 -20.13
C GLY A 413 8.70 -6.85 -21.19
N ASN A 414 8.11 -5.76 -21.69
CA ASN A 414 8.69 -4.85 -22.68
C ASN A 414 9.57 -3.76 -22.02
N SER A 415 9.78 -3.84 -20.71
CA SER A 415 10.51 -2.84 -19.92
C SER A 415 12.04 -3.04 -19.94
N THR A 416 12.75 -2.04 -19.44
CA THR A 416 14.22 -2.00 -19.29
C THR A 416 14.81 -3.10 -18.40
N PHE A 417 13.99 -3.82 -17.63
CA PHE A 417 14.44 -4.90 -16.74
C PHE A 417 14.81 -6.22 -17.45
N GLY A 418 14.54 -6.36 -18.76
CA GLY A 418 14.85 -7.58 -19.52
C GLY A 418 13.95 -8.78 -19.16
N GLY A 419 12.80 -8.52 -18.54
CA GLY A 419 11.76 -9.47 -18.15
C GLY A 419 10.56 -8.70 -17.59
N SER A 420 9.46 -9.40 -17.26
CA SER A 420 8.28 -8.76 -16.68
C SER A 420 8.43 -8.47 -15.19
N VAL A 421 7.77 -7.42 -14.70
CA VAL A 421 7.77 -7.08 -13.27
C VAL A 421 7.18 -8.21 -12.40
N LEU A 422 6.27 -9.03 -12.95
CA LEU A 422 5.76 -10.24 -12.28
C LEU A 422 6.87 -11.28 -12.04
N GLU A 423 7.71 -11.56 -13.05
CA GLU A 423 8.86 -12.45 -12.87
C GLU A 423 9.91 -11.87 -11.92
N VAL A 424 10.07 -10.55 -11.92
CA VAL A 424 10.99 -9.82 -11.02
C VAL A 424 10.54 -10.02 -9.57
N VAL A 425 9.24 -9.86 -9.29
CA VAL A 425 8.65 -10.12 -7.96
C VAL A 425 8.73 -11.62 -7.58
N ASP A 426 8.30 -12.55 -8.45
CA ASP A 426 8.34 -14.00 -8.19
C ASP A 426 9.74 -14.49 -7.82
N LYS A 427 10.76 -14.03 -8.56
CA LYS A 427 12.17 -14.41 -8.35
C LYS A 427 12.77 -13.85 -7.05
N TYR A 428 12.22 -12.76 -6.48
CA TYR A 428 12.80 -12.13 -5.28
C TYR A 428 12.10 -12.58 -3.99
N GLU A 429 10.81 -12.84 -4.05
CA GLU A 429 10.02 -13.31 -2.91
C GLU A 429 10.07 -14.83 -2.71
N ALA A 430 11.10 -15.46 -3.28
CA ALA A 430 11.30 -16.91 -3.31
C ALA A 430 10.03 -17.68 -3.72
N ARG A 431 9.26 -17.15 -4.67
CA ARG A 431 7.97 -17.69 -5.12
C ARG A 431 6.92 -17.81 -3.99
N THR A 432 6.72 -16.73 -3.24
CA THR A 432 5.64 -16.64 -2.26
C THR A 432 4.35 -16.20 -2.95
N ARG A 433 3.42 -17.14 -3.14
CA ARG A 433 2.12 -16.92 -3.81
C ARG A 433 1.40 -15.67 -3.32
N ARG A 434 1.25 -15.50 -1.99
CA ARG A 434 0.52 -14.37 -1.38
C ARG A 434 1.07 -13.01 -1.85
N VAL A 435 2.38 -12.80 -1.72
CA VAL A 435 3.03 -11.54 -2.15
C VAL A 435 2.84 -11.27 -3.65
N LEU A 436 2.78 -12.30 -4.49
CA LEU A 436 2.47 -12.17 -5.92
C LEU A 436 0.99 -11.87 -6.18
N GLU A 437 0.06 -12.48 -5.43
CA GLU A 437 -1.38 -12.16 -5.49
C GLU A 437 -1.64 -10.72 -5.05
N ASP A 438 -1.05 -10.30 -3.92
CA ASP A 438 -1.13 -8.94 -3.41
C ASP A 438 -0.57 -7.95 -4.43
N PHE A 439 0.62 -8.20 -4.99
CA PHE A 439 1.21 -7.37 -6.06
C PHE A 439 0.27 -7.26 -7.28
N CYS A 440 -0.35 -8.36 -7.72
CA CYS A 440 -1.32 -8.34 -8.80
C CYS A 440 -2.54 -7.46 -8.46
N VAL A 441 -3.07 -7.54 -7.25
CA VAL A 441 -4.16 -6.67 -6.78
C VAL A 441 -3.77 -5.20 -6.80
N ARG A 442 -2.62 -4.85 -6.23
CA ARG A 442 -2.11 -3.47 -6.21
C ARG A 442 -2.00 -2.88 -7.62
N MET A 443 -1.49 -3.68 -8.56
CA MET A 443 -1.42 -3.27 -9.97
C MET A 443 -2.82 -3.08 -10.59
N LYS A 444 -3.79 -3.97 -10.32
CA LYS A 444 -5.19 -3.80 -10.77
C LYS A 444 -5.83 -2.52 -10.19
N GLU A 445 -5.59 -2.23 -8.91
CA GLU A 445 -6.04 -0.98 -8.27
C GLU A 445 -5.46 0.25 -9.02
N LEU A 446 -4.15 0.28 -9.29
CA LEU A 446 -3.51 1.38 -10.03
C LEU A 446 -4.05 1.54 -11.46
N PHE A 447 -4.32 0.44 -12.18
CA PHE A 447 -5.02 0.51 -13.47
C PHE A 447 -6.43 1.09 -13.33
N CYS A 448 -7.19 0.71 -12.31
CA CYS A 448 -8.53 1.22 -12.08
C CYS A 448 -8.53 2.75 -11.87
N LEU A 449 -7.66 3.26 -11.00
CA LEU A 449 -7.51 4.69 -10.75
C LEU A 449 -7.17 5.45 -12.03
N GLY A 450 -6.17 4.96 -12.78
CA GLY A 450 -5.73 5.57 -14.02
C GLY A 450 -6.75 5.51 -15.15
N LEU A 451 -7.51 4.42 -15.27
CA LEU A 451 -8.56 4.27 -16.28
C LEU A 451 -9.78 5.15 -15.98
N ILE A 452 -10.18 5.28 -14.71
CA ILE A 452 -11.24 6.22 -14.30
C ILE A 452 -10.84 7.65 -14.66
N ALA A 453 -9.59 8.04 -14.38
CA ALA A 453 -9.08 9.36 -14.77
C ALA A 453 -9.01 9.52 -16.31
N LEU A 454 -8.52 8.51 -17.05
CA LEU A 454 -8.45 8.55 -18.51
C LEU A 454 -9.84 8.74 -19.15
N LEU A 455 -10.82 7.94 -18.74
CA LEU A 455 -12.18 8.02 -19.27
C LEU A 455 -12.88 9.32 -18.85
N GLY A 456 -12.60 9.84 -17.65
CA GLY A 456 -12.99 11.19 -17.26
C GLY A 456 -12.37 12.29 -18.15
N ASN A 457 -11.12 12.14 -18.59
CA ASN A 457 -10.47 13.07 -19.51
C ASN A 457 -11.08 13.01 -20.92
N TYR A 458 -11.40 11.81 -21.43
CA TYR A 458 -12.06 11.64 -22.72
C TYR A 458 -13.48 12.24 -22.70
N ALA A 459 -14.25 11.99 -21.65
CA ALA A 459 -15.61 12.54 -21.47
C ALA A 459 -15.68 14.08 -21.48
N LEU A 460 -14.57 14.75 -21.15
CA LEU A 460 -14.44 16.21 -21.12
C LEU A 460 -13.88 16.81 -22.41
N THR A 461 -13.19 16.03 -23.26
CA THR A 461 -12.34 16.57 -24.34
C THR A 461 -12.55 15.94 -25.71
N GLN A 462 -13.17 14.76 -25.78
CA GLN A 462 -13.39 13.99 -27.01
C GLN A 462 -14.88 13.76 -27.24
N ASP A 463 -15.22 13.29 -28.43
CA ASP A 463 -16.54 12.76 -28.77
C ASP A 463 -16.75 11.32 -28.23
N GLU A 464 -18.01 10.86 -28.27
CA GLU A 464 -18.41 9.55 -27.73
C GLU A 464 -17.84 8.37 -28.53
N ASP A 465 -17.59 8.50 -29.84
CA ASP A 465 -17.00 7.42 -30.65
C ASP A 465 -15.52 7.23 -30.27
N THR A 466 -14.78 8.33 -30.12
CA THR A 466 -13.38 8.36 -29.65
C THR A 466 -13.24 7.84 -28.21
N GLU A 467 -14.20 8.12 -27.32
CA GLU A 467 -14.28 7.51 -25.97
C GLU A 467 -14.47 5.99 -26.07
N GLN A 468 -15.40 5.53 -26.91
CA GLN A 468 -15.72 4.10 -27.04
C GLN A 468 -14.58 3.30 -27.71
N GLU A 469 -13.83 3.89 -28.65
CA GLU A 469 -12.59 3.31 -29.17
C GLU A 469 -11.55 3.13 -28.05
N LYS A 470 -11.36 4.16 -27.21
CA LYS A 470 -10.39 4.11 -26.11
C LYS A 470 -10.80 3.11 -25.01
N ILE A 471 -12.10 2.97 -24.72
CA ILE A 471 -12.63 1.89 -23.87
C ILE A 471 -12.25 0.53 -24.48
N SER A 472 -12.52 0.31 -25.77
CA SER A 472 -12.21 -0.95 -26.46
C SER A 472 -10.71 -1.31 -26.42
N GLU A 473 -9.83 -0.32 -26.65
CA GLU A 473 -8.37 -0.48 -26.56
C GLU A 473 -7.94 -0.95 -25.15
N TRP A 474 -8.37 -0.23 -24.11
CA TRP A 474 -7.96 -0.53 -22.74
C TRP A 474 -8.61 -1.79 -22.18
N SER A 475 -9.87 -2.09 -22.53
CA SER A 475 -10.53 -3.34 -22.15
C SER A 475 -9.75 -4.56 -22.63
N LYS A 476 -9.21 -4.52 -23.86
CA LYS A 476 -8.32 -5.57 -24.37
C LYS A 476 -6.99 -5.64 -23.59
N LYS A 477 -6.34 -4.50 -23.35
CA LYS A 477 -5.06 -4.43 -22.60
C LYS A 477 -5.18 -4.93 -21.17
N ILE A 478 -6.28 -4.62 -20.48
CA ILE A 478 -6.56 -5.11 -19.13
C ILE A 478 -6.80 -6.61 -19.15
N GLN A 479 -7.56 -7.14 -20.11
CA GLN A 479 -7.74 -8.59 -20.24
C GLN A 479 -6.40 -9.33 -20.45
N GLU A 480 -5.49 -8.78 -21.26
CA GLU A 480 -4.12 -9.30 -21.44
C GLU A 480 -3.31 -9.25 -20.14
N VAL A 481 -3.35 -8.12 -19.42
CA VAL A 481 -2.71 -7.93 -18.10
C VAL A 481 -3.22 -8.94 -17.06
N GLU A 482 -4.54 -9.06 -16.89
CA GLU A 482 -5.15 -9.95 -15.89
C GLU A 482 -4.90 -11.42 -16.24
N THR A 483 -4.92 -11.78 -17.53
CA THR A 483 -4.53 -13.12 -17.99
C THR A 483 -3.07 -13.43 -17.63
N LYS A 484 -2.16 -12.46 -17.77
CA LYS A 484 -0.75 -12.65 -17.43
C LYS A 484 -0.51 -12.72 -15.91
N MET A 485 -1.21 -11.91 -15.12
CA MET A 485 -1.22 -12.00 -13.66
C MET A 485 -1.67 -13.38 -13.19
N LYS A 486 -2.81 -13.86 -13.72
CA LYS A 486 -3.34 -15.19 -13.42
C LYS A 486 -2.32 -16.29 -13.76
N ALA A 487 -1.73 -16.26 -14.95
CA ALA A 487 -0.73 -17.23 -15.36
C ALA A 487 0.51 -17.26 -14.44
N ALA A 488 0.98 -16.08 -13.97
CA ALA A 488 2.10 -16.00 -13.03
C ALA A 488 1.75 -16.60 -11.65
N VAL A 489 0.54 -16.32 -11.14
CA VAL A 489 0.05 -16.93 -9.88
C VAL A 489 -0.11 -18.45 -10.04
N GLU A 490 -0.64 -18.92 -11.18
CA GLU A 490 -0.76 -20.35 -11.48
C GLU A 490 0.61 -21.05 -11.61
N GLU A 491 1.64 -20.43 -12.21
CA GLU A 491 3.01 -20.97 -12.26
C GLU A 491 3.64 -21.04 -10.86
N CYS A 492 3.42 -20.01 -10.03
CA CYS A 492 3.85 -19.98 -8.64
C CYS A 492 3.22 -21.13 -7.84
N VAL A 493 1.91 -21.35 -8.00
CA VAL A 493 1.17 -22.48 -7.40
C VAL A 493 1.61 -23.83 -7.96
N GLN A 494 1.94 -23.96 -9.25
CA GLN A 494 2.37 -25.25 -9.83
C GLN A 494 3.81 -25.63 -9.42
N SER A 495 4.70 -24.66 -9.27
CA SER A 495 6.11 -24.91 -8.93
C SER A 495 6.40 -25.04 -7.42
N PHE A 496 5.36 -24.93 -6.57
CA PHE A 496 5.48 -24.91 -5.11
C PHE A 496 6.28 -26.08 -4.51
N ALA A 497 6.12 -27.30 -5.04
CA ALA A 497 6.68 -28.50 -4.43
C ALA A 497 8.21 -28.54 -4.52
N GLU A 498 8.77 -28.10 -5.66
CA GLU A 498 10.21 -27.96 -5.85
C GLU A 498 10.76 -26.78 -5.05
N GLN A 499 10.03 -25.66 -4.99
CA GLN A 499 10.43 -24.52 -4.15
C GLN A 499 10.44 -24.90 -2.65
N ALA A 500 9.42 -25.62 -2.17
CA ALA A 500 9.34 -26.08 -0.78
C ALA A 500 10.51 -27.02 -0.43
N ARG A 501 10.94 -27.86 -1.38
CA ARG A 501 12.12 -28.72 -1.24
C ARG A 501 13.41 -27.88 -1.12
N LEU A 502 13.58 -26.86 -1.96
CA LEU A 502 14.72 -25.93 -1.90
C LEU A 502 14.73 -25.09 -0.61
N ASP A 503 13.58 -24.65 -0.13
CA ASP A 503 13.45 -23.90 1.11
C ASP A 503 13.80 -24.76 2.34
N VAL A 504 13.32 -26.01 2.40
CA VAL A 504 13.72 -26.97 3.44
C VAL A 504 15.23 -27.20 3.41
N GLN A 505 15.82 -27.39 2.22
CA GLN A 505 17.27 -27.49 2.06
C GLN A 505 18.02 -26.22 2.50
N ARG A 506 17.42 -25.04 2.39
CA ARG A 506 18.02 -23.77 2.83
C ARG A 506 18.03 -23.68 4.35
N LEU A 507 16.86 -23.87 4.98
CA LEU A 507 16.68 -23.82 6.44
C LEU A 507 17.53 -24.86 7.18
N LEU A 508 17.67 -26.07 6.61
CA LEU A 508 18.53 -27.11 7.18
C LEU A 508 20.03 -26.75 7.14
N ARG A 509 20.46 -25.91 6.20
CA ARG A 509 21.84 -25.41 6.09
C ARG A 509 22.09 -24.15 6.93
N GLU A 510 21.10 -23.27 7.04
CA GLU A 510 21.19 -22.03 7.83
C GLU A 510 21.23 -22.29 9.35
N LYS A 511 20.72 -23.42 9.84
CA LYS A 511 20.58 -23.72 11.28
C LYS A 511 21.27 -25.02 11.71
N GLU A 512 22.55 -24.90 12.05
CA GLU A 512 23.31 -25.89 12.81
C GLU A 512 22.94 -25.83 14.31
N GLY A 513 22.45 -26.95 14.88
CA GLY A 513 22.00 -27.04 16.28
C GLY A 513 20.50 -27.33 16.45
N GLY A 514 20.04 -27.50 17.69
CA GLY A 514 18.64 -27.80 18.05
C GLY A 514 18.26 -29.29 18.03
N SER A 515 17.17 -29.66 18.73
CA SER A 515 16.69 -31.04 18.74
C SER A 515 15.94 -31.42 17.46
N LEU A 516 15.78 -32.72 17.20
CA LEU A 516 14.96 -33.21 16.07
C LEU A 516 13.49 -32.73 16.16
N GLN A 517 13.00 -32.52 17.38
CA GLN A 517 11.66 -31.99 17.64
C GLN A 517 11.53 -30.52 17.22
N ASP A 518 12.49 -29.70 17.62
CA ASP A 518 12.45 -28.26 17.34
C ASP A 518 12.58 -28.00 15.85
N LYS A 519 13.52 -28.68 15.18
CA LYS A 519 13.69 -28.61 13.72
C LYS A 519 12.42 -28.97 12.96
N ALA A 520 11.72 -30.04 13.36
CA ALA A 520 10.49 -30.47 12.69
C ALA A 520 9.35 -29.47 12.88
N LYS A 521 9.20 -28.90 14.09
CA LYS A 521 8.21 -27.84 14.37
C LYS A 521 8.53 -26.56 13.59
N GLU A 522 9.79 -26.17 13.50
CA GLU A 522 10.21 -24.97 12.80
C GLU A 522 9.99 -25.08 11.29
N LEU A 523 10.41 -26.20 10.68
CA LEU A 523 10.13 -26.50 9.27
C LEU A 523 8.63 -26.55 8.99
N LEU A 524 7.83 -27.17 9.86
CA LEU A 524 6.38 -27.16 9.74
C LEU A 524 5.81 -25.74 9.78
N HIS A 525 6.24 -24.92 10.74
CA HIS A 525 5.77 -23.55 10.89
C HIS A 525 6.11 -22.70 9.66
N PHE A 526 7.33 -22.81 9.14
CA PHE A 526 7.74 -22.15 7.90
C PHE A 526 6.88 -22.58 6.71
N LEU A 527 6.74 -23.89 6.48
CA LEU A 527 5.97 -24.42 5.36
C LEU A 527 4.48 -24.05 5.45
N ALA A 528 3.89 -24.16 6.64
CA ALA A 528 2.49 -23.79 6.87
C ALA A 528 2.23 -22.28 6.74
N ARG A 529 3.24 -21.43 6.97
CA ARG A 529 3.13 -19.97 6.78
C ARG A 529 3.28 -19.57 5.31
N LYS A 530 4.28 -20.12 4.61
CA LYS A 530 4.57 -19.77 3.21
C LYS A 530 3.60 -20.42 2.21
N TYR A 531 3.08 -21.59 2.56
CA TYR A 531 2.16 -22.39 1.75
C TYR A 531 0.90 -22.71 2.57
N ASP A 532 0.15 -21.66 2.91
CA ASP A 532 -1.03 -21.66 3.79
C ASP A 532 -2.23 -22.44 3.20
N TRP A 533 -2.32 -22.49 1.87
CA TRP A 533 -3.28 -23.31 1.11
C TRP A 533 -3.03 -24.83 1.23
N LEU A 534 -1.99 -25.24 1.95
CA LEU A 534 -1.62 -26.64 2.15
C LEU A 534 -1.62 -27.06 3.63
N ARG A 535 -1.76 -28.37 3.83
CA ARG A 535 -1.50 -29.08 5.08
C ARG A 535 -0.26 -29.93 4.92
N TRP A 536 0.53 -30.02 5.97
CA TRP A 536 1.92 -30.42 5.97
C TRP A 536 2.19 -31.43 7.08
N SER A 537 3.09 -32.37 6.80
CA SER A 537 3.69 -33.27 7.78
C SER A 537 5.19 -33.33 7.50
N VAL A 538 5.99 -32.84 8.45
CA VAL A 538 7.45 -32.89 8.42
C VAL A 538 7.91 -34.00 9.35
N ARG A 539 8.76 -34.90 8.86
CA ARG A 539 9.35 -35.99 9.64
C ARG A 539 10.86 -35.93 9.54
N ILE A 540 11.56 -36.01 10.66
CA ILE A 540 13.03 -36.01 10.72
C ILE A 540 13.48 -37.31 11.35
N VAL A 541 14.36 -38.03 10.65
CA VAL A 541 14.91 -39.32 11.08
C VAL A 541 16.36 -39.14 11.53
N SER A 542 16.76 -39.78 12.63
CA SER A 542 18.13 -39.66 13.11
C SER A 542 19.11 -40.41 12.21
N GLN A 543 20.13 -39.70 11.70
CA GLN A 543 21.28 -40.33 11.06
C GLN A 543 22.25 -40.94 12.09
N SER A 544 22.27 -40.41 13.33
CA SER A 544 23.07 -40.93 14.43
C SER A 544 22.48 -42.22 15.01
N GLY A 545 23.27 -42.91 15.84
CA GLY A 545 22.94 -44.21 16.41
C GLY A 545 24.16 -45.12 16.51
N SER A 546 24.15 -46.01 17.50
CA SER A 546 25.21 -47.00 17.72
C SER A 546 25.39 -47.93 16.50
N SER A 547 26.60 -48.48 16.34
CA SER A 547 26.89 -49.44 15.25
C SER A 547 25.93 -50.62 15.23
N TYR A 548 25.47 -51.07 16.40
CA TYR A 548 24.45 -52.10 16.57
C TYR A 548 23.05 -51.67 16.08
N GLN A 549 22.63 -50.44 16.34
CA GLN A 549 21.38 -49.89 15.79
C GLN A 549 21.44 -49.75 14.28
N LYS A 550 22.57 -49.27 13.73
CA LYS A 550 22.78 -49.17 12.27
C LYS A 550 22.71 -50.57 11.61
N TRP A 551 23.40 -51.56 12.18
CA TRP A 551 23.35 -52.95 11.72
C TRP A 551 21.95 -53.57 11.78
N ARG A 552 21.22 -53.40 12.90
CA ARG A 552 19.83 -53.89 13.04
C ARG A 552 18.79 -53.13 12.21
N ALA A 553 19.09 -51.90 11.79
CA ALA A 553 18.20 -51.12 10.94
C ALA A 553 18.21 -51.62 9.49
N GLY A 554 19.36 -52.12 9.01
CA GLY A 554 19.58 -52.52 7.62
C GLY A 554 19.65 -51.31 6.67
N GLU A 555 19.95 -51.57 5.39
CA GLU A 555 20.01 -50.52 4.36
C GLU A 555 18.62 -49.94 4.08
N ASN A 556 17.59 -50.78 4.03
CA ASN A 556 16.19 -50.39 3.84
C ASN A 556 15.49 -50.03 5.17
N PHE A 557 16.10 -49.15 5.97
CA PHE A 557 15.59 -48.77 7.29
C PHE A 557 14.40 -47.81 7.24
N GLN A 558 14.16 -47.17 6.10
CA GLN A 558 12.99 -46.34 5.81
C GLN A 558 12.52 -46.60 4.38
N HIS A 559 11.22 -46.40 4.11
CA HIS A 559 10.68 -46.35 2.76
C HIS A 559 9.45 -45.43 2.71
N VAL A 560 9.23 -44.80 1.57
CA VAL A 560 8.09 -43.89 1.30
C VAL A 560 7.50 -44.24 -0.07
N ALA A 561 6.18 -44.25 -0.18
CA ALA A 561 5.44 -44.40 -1.44
C ALA A 561 4.15 -43.55 -1.43
N GLY A 562 3.43 -43.52 -2.56
CA GLY A 562 2.38 -42.54 -2.84
C GLY A 562 2.89 -41.25 -3.51
N GLN A 563 1.98 -40.28 -3.68
CA GLN A 563 2.23 -38.96 -4.31
C GLN A 563 2.40 -37.86 -3.25
N ASN A 564 2.57 -36.59 -3.64
CA ASN A 564 2.55 -35.42 -2.74
C ASN A 564 3.57 -35.46 -1.57
N TRP A 565 4.79 -35.94 -1.83
CA TRP A 565 5.90 -35.93 -0.87
C TRP A 565 7.24 -35.66 -1.55
N PHE A 566 8.22 -35.22 -0.77
CA PHE A 566 9.63 -35.13 -1.13
C PHE A 566 10.52 -35.45 0.07
N ASP A 567 11.78 -35.81 -0.17
CA ASP A 567 12.80 -36.00 0.85
C ASP A 567 14.03 -35.11 0.63
N ASP A 568 14.72 -34.82 1.72
CA ASP A 568 16.05 -34.23 1.73
C ASP A 568 16.89 -34.81 2.87
N ALA A 569 17.92 -35.57 2.52
CA ALA A 569 18.87 -36.25 3.41
C ALA A 569 18.26 -37.14 4.51
N ASN A 570 17.72 -36.55 5.57
CA ASN A 570 17.07 -37.22 6.70
C ASN A 570 15.69 -36.65 7.06
N VAL A 571 15.17 -35.75 6.24
CA VAL A 571 13.84 -35.15 6.34
C VAL A 571 12.95 -35.73 5.25
N VAL A 572 11.72 -36.09 5.60
CA VAL A 572 10.66 -36.45 4.66
C VAL A 572 9.49 -35.51 4.92
N VAL A 573 9.02 -34.85 3.87
CA VAL A 573 7.90 -33.90 3.90
C VAL A 573 6.78 -34.43 3.01
N SER A 574 5.54 -34.42 3.51
CA SER A 574 4.34 -34.75 2.74
C SER A 574 3.27 -33.69 2.92
N TYR A 575 2.52 -33.38 1.86
CA TYR A 575 1.61 -32.23 1.81
C TYR A 575 0.24 -32.56 1.17
N SER A 576 -0.73 -31.65 1.32
CA SER A 576 -2.07 -31.74 0.73
C SER A 576 -2.78 -30.40 0.63
N SER A 577 -3.57 -30.18 -0.42
CA SER A 577 -4.58 -29.12 -0.48
C SER A 577 -5.98 -29.56 -0.05
N ASN A 578 -6.27 -30.86 0.01
CA ASN A 578 -7.60 -31.39 0.32
C ASN A 578 -7.52 -32.73 1.09
N PRO A 579 -7.08 -32.69 2.36
CA PRO A 579 -6.77 -33.89 3.12
C PRO A 579 -8.01 -34.72 3.44
N GLN A 580 -7.96 -36.02 3.13
CA GLN A 580 -9.06 -36.95 3.38
C GLN A 580 -8.88 -37.76 4.68
N PRO A 581 -9.98 -38.17 5.35
CA PRO A 581 -9.93 -38.99 6.56
C PRO A 581 -9.22 -40.33 6.35
N VAL A 582 -8.48 -40.79 7.35
CA VAL A 582 -7.76 -42.07 7.28
C VAL A 582 -8.68 -43.24 7.62
N PRO A 583 -8.76 -44.31 6.80
CA PRO A 583 -9.47 -45.53 7.15
C PRO A 583 -8.66 -46.34 8.19
N LYS A 584 -8.68 -45.88 9.45
CA LYS A 584 -7.86 -46.40 10.57
C LYS A 584 -8.10 -47.90 10.82
N GLU A 585 -9.33 -48.38 10.65
CA GLU A 585 -9.64 -49.82 10.76
C GLU A 585 -8.96 -50.67 9.68
N SER A 586 -9.00 -50.23 8.42
CA SER A 586 -8.32 -50.91 7.30
C SER A 586 -6.81 -50.91 7.48
N VAL A 587 -6.23 -49.81 7.97
CA VAL A 587 -4.82 -49.73 8.36
C VAL A 587 -4.50 -50.77 9.44
N GLN A 588 -5.31 -50.85 10.50
CA GLN A 588 -5.10 -51.83 11.57
C GLN A 588 -5.16 -53.27 11.05
N GLN A 589 -6.16 -53.60 10.23
CA GLN A 589 -6.31 -54.95 9.64
C GLN A 589 -5.11 -55.34 8.77
N LEU A 590 -4.60 -54.43 7.95
CA LEU A 590 -3.40 -54.66 7.13
C LEU A 590 -2.14 -54.84 7.99
N MET A 591 -2.01 -54.06 9.05
CA MET A 591 -0.90 -54.09 10.00
C MET A 591 -0.88 -55.33 10.88
N ASP A 592 -2.06 -55.86 11.24
CA ASP A 592 -2.19 -57.11 11.99
C ASP A 592 -2.21 -58.37 11.12
N GLY A 593 -2.49 -58.24 9.83
CA GLY A 593 -2.44 -59.31 8.83
C GLY A 593 -1.16 -59.28 7.98
N PRO A 594 -1.24 -58.95 6.67
CA PRO A 594 -0.13 -59.11 5.72
C PRO A 594 1.12 -58.29 6.09
N ALA A 595 0.98 -57.03 6.53
CA ALA A 595 2.12 -56.17 6.81
C ALA A 595 2.83 -56.49 8.15
N LYS A 596 2.26 -57.36 9.00
CA LYS A 596 2.72 -57.66 10.37
C LYS A 596 4.21 -58.01 10.50
N LYS A 597 4.77 -58.72 9.51
CA LYS A 597 6.16 -59.23 9.56
C LYS A 597 7.13 -58.55 8.57
N GLY A 598 6.67 -57.97 7.46
CA GLY A 598 7.53 -57.40 6.40
C GLY A 598 8.41 -56.22 6.83
N ASN A 599 9.51 -55.97 6.11
CA ASN A 599 10.39 -54.82 6.34
C ASN A 599 9.70 -53.47 5.99
N ALA A 600 10.37 -52.33 6.21
CA ALA A 600 9.76 -51.01 5.98
C ALA A 600 9.20 -50.88 4.54
N LYS A 601 9.96 -51.35 3.55
CA LYS A 601 9.53 -51.41 2.15
C LYS A 601 8.26 -52.23 1.94
N PHE A 602 8.25 -53.49 2.39
CA PHE A 602 7.09 -54.38 2.24
C PHE A 602 5.82 -53.82 2.92
N VAL A 603 5.95 -53.17 4.09
CA VAL A 603 4.81 -52.55 4.78
C VAL A 603 4.22 -51.41 3.95
N VAL A 604 5.08 -50.55 3.39
CA VAL A 604 4.68 -49.43 2.52
C VAL A 604 4.02 -49.93 1.24
N GLU A 605 4.63 -50.87 0.52
CA GLU A 605 4.07 -51.48 -0.70
C GLU A 605 2.72 -52.17 -0.44
N THR A 606 2.58 -52.83 0.72
CA THR A 606 1.31 -53.46 1.12
C THR A 606 0.23 -52.43 1.40
N LEU A 607 0.55 -51.33 2.08
CA LEU A 607 -0.41 -50.30 2.43
C LEU A 607 -0.80 -49.47 1.20
N GLU A 608 0.15 -48.98 0.41
CA GLU A 608 -0.11 -48.21 -0.82
C GLU A 608 -1.04 -48.97 -1.77
N LYS A 609 -0.77 -50.26 -2.01
CA LYS A 609 -1.59 -51.10 -2.90
C LYS A 609 -3.06 -51.22 -2.47
N ASN A 610 -3.33 -51.19 -1.16
CA ASN A 610 -4.69 -51.33 -0.62
C ASN A 610 -5.33 -49.98 -0.28
N LEU A 611 -4.54 -48.91 -0.19
CA LEU A 611 -4.95 -47.56 0.19
C LEU A 611 -4.37 -46.56 -0.83
N PRO A 612 -4.83 -46.60 -2.10
CA PRO A 612 -4.35 -45.73 -3.15
C PRO A 612 -4.70 -44.26 -2.87
N GLY A 613 -3.86 -43.34 -3.37
CA GLY A 613 -4.01 -41.90 -3.19
C GLY A 613 -3.37 -41.33 -1.92
N PHE A 614 -2.87 -42.18 -1.01
CA PHE A 614 -2.29 -41.74 0.26
C PHE A 614 -0.76 -41.90 0.30
N VAL A 615 -0.07 -40.97 0.95
CA VAL A 615 1.38 -41.10 1.24
C VAL A 615 1.60 -42.15 2.32
N VAL A 616 2.49 -43.12 2.15
CA VAL A 616 2.85 -44.08 3.21
C VAL A 616 4.34 -44.01 3.49
N HIS A 617 4.74 -43.82 4.75
CA HIS A 617 6.15 -43.82 5.17
C HIS A 617 6.36 -44.78 6.35
N ALA A 618 7.18 -45.81 6.18
CA ALA A 618 7.59 -46.73 7.24
C ALA A 618 9.05 -46.48 7.67
N ILE A 619 9.32 -46.61 8.98
CA ILE A 619 10.65 -46.46 9.58
C ILE A 619 10.99 -47.74 10.38
N SER A 620 12.27 -48.00 10.61
CA SER A 620 12.75 -49.06 11.51
C SER A 620 12.67 -48.63 12.97
N ARG A 621 12.28 -49.55 13.88
CA ARG A 621 12.33 -49.29 15.35
C ARG A 621 13.72 -48.96 15.89
N HIS A 622 14.76 -49.24 15.11
CA HIS A 622 16.15 -49.04 15.50
C HIS A 622 16.66 -47.63 15.15
N LYS A 623 15.80 -46.80 14.54
CA LYS A 623 16.01 -45.37 14.32
C LYS A 623 15.11 -44.55 15.22
N GLU A 624 15.66 -43.45 15.73
CA GLU A 624 14.88 -42.38 16.34
C GLU A 624 14.29 -41.51 15.22
N SER A 625 13.05 -41.07 15.39
CA SER A 625 12.40 -40.13 14.47
C SER A 625 11.40 -39.27 15.23
N TYR A 626 11.19 -38.06 14.71
CA TYR A 626 10.19 -37.12 15.19
C TYR A 626 9.32 -36.64 14.03
N ALA A 627 8.06 -36.31 14.29
CA ALA A 627 7.15 -35.74 13.31
C ALA A 627 6.37 -34.55 13.87
N ALA A 628 6.12 -33.56 13.02
CA ALA A 628 5.24 -32.42 13.28
C ALA A 628 4.28 -32.27 12.08
N TRP A 629 3.02 -31.92 12.34
CA TRP A 629 2.00 -31.75 11.30
C TRP A 629 0.94 -30.72 11.69
N ASN A 630 0.20 -30.22 10.69
CA ASN A 630 -1.01 -29.39 10.87
C ASN A 630 -2.26 -29.99 10.18
N PHE A 631 -2.22 -31.26 9.78
CA PHE A 631 -3.38 -32.00 9.28
C PHE A 631 -4.47 -32.21 10.36
N PRO A 632 -5.77 -32.29 9.98
CA PRO A 632 -6.86 -32.72 10.87
C PRO A 632 -6.64 -34.10 11.51
N GLU A 633 -7.26 -34.40 12.67
CA GLU A 633 -6.94 -35.57 13.53
C GLU A 633 -7.43 -36.96 13.04
N ASP A 634 -8.72 -37.12 12.74
CA ASP A 634 -9.12 -36.95 11.36
C ASP A 634 -8.30 -37.69 10.29
N CYS A 635 -7.83 -36.90 9.34
CA CYS A 635 -6.78 -37.19 8.36
C CYS A 635 -5.41 -37.59 8.99
N HIS A 636 -5.27 -37.56 10.33
CA HIS A 636 -4.13 -37.60 11.29
C HIS A 636 -3.62 -38.93 11.91
N HIS A 637 -3.53 -40.09 11.24
CA HIS A 637 -3.00 -41.31 11.94
C HIS A 637 -1.48 -41.29 12.15
N TRP A 638 -0.97 -41.85 13.26
CA TRP A 638 0.46 -42.15 13.54
C TRP A 638 0.55 -43.19 14.65
N GLU A 639 1.42 -44.20 14.53
CA GLU A 639 1.46 -45.32 15.48
C GLU A 639 2.88 -45.91 15.70
N ARG A 640 3.04 -46.73 16.75
CA ARG A 640 4.27 -47.45 17.10
C ARG A 640 3.98 -48.91 17.47
N HIS A 641 4.01 -49.81 16.49
CA HIS A 641 3.80 -51.24 16.71
C HIS A 641 4.96 -51.91 17.51
N LYS A 642 4.63 -52.90 18.34
CA LYS A 642 5.54 -53.55 19.31
C LYS A 642 6.85 -54.12 18.74
N ASN A 643 6.94 -54.33 17.42
CA ASN A 643 8.15 -54.82 16.75
C ASN A 643 8.77 -53.88 15.69
N LYS A 644 8.19 -52.71 15.37
CA LYS A 644 8.71 -51.71 14.42
C LYS A 644 8.13 -50.30 14.74
N ILE A 645 8.91 -49.22 14.69
CA ILE A 645 8.37 -47.85 14.73
C ILE A 645 7.80 -47.57 13.34
N LEU A 646 6.55 -47.96 13.12
CA LEU A 646 5.84 -47.79 11.85
C LEU A 646 4.92 -46.58 11.93
N PRO A 647 5.40 -45.37 11.57
CA PRO A 647 4.55 -44.21 11.48
C PRO A 647 3.71 -44.30 10.21
N VAL A 648 2.75 -45.21 10.19
CA VAL A 648 1.69 -45.21 9.18
C VAL A 648 0.87 -43.95 9.41
N LYS A 649 1.38 -42.85 8.86
CA LYS A 649 0.52 -41.83 8.33
C LYS A 649 0.43 -41.96 6.83
N ILE A 650 -0.83 -42.09 6.50
CA ILE A 650 -1.61 -42.00 5.28
C ILE A 650 -2.35 -40.66 5.39
N SER A 651 -2.16 -39.76 4.43
CA SER A 651 -3.08 -38.64 4.18
C SER A 651 -2.95 -38.22 2.72
N LEU A 652 -4.12 -38.02 2.10
CA LEU A 652 -4.26 -37.22 0.90
C LEU A 652 -3.83 -35.79 1.18
#